data_AF-A0A845RGJ2-F1
#
_entry.id   AF-A0A845RGJ2-F1
#
_cell.length_a   1.000
_cell.length_b   1.000
_cell.length_c   1.000
_cell.angle_alpha   90.00
_cell.angle_beta   90.00
_cell.angle_gamma   90.00
#
_symmetry.space_group_name_H-M   'P 1'
#
loop_
_entity.id
_entity.type
_entity.pdbx_description
1 polymer ?
#
loop_
_entity_poly.entity_id
_entity_poly.type
_entity_poly.pdbx_seq_one_letter_code
_entity_poly.pdbx_strand_id
1 'polypeptide(L)'
;MKLRKSFALLLPAMVLLSCLSGCGKSADGLRLGTGGEGGTYYAYGNALAPLMTEVTGRETEVLTTTGSEANLRLLRGDLLDLAVVQSDTLKYAEDGDKYSAVAGIYTEACQIVVTKASGITSVADLAGKRVSIGADESGVTRNAEQILMASGLTTDVLQAERLSFADSAAAMERGEIDAFFCTAGAPTNAVAELAGKMDIRLLSIDQRSIDQLTSLYNCYAACTIPAGTYQGQTEDVTTLGVRAVLVAGNELDAATVEAVTGVLFSHNSVLQEAVAMDASLSPEEGVQAVPVPFHPGAADYYEKQGISVERWAPEKEGLTLPLHISLDMYQTLAIAVVILFLGTWLKKRIKVLETFCIPSPVVGGLVFAILSCILFATGVMEMNFDETLKNVCMIMFFTSVGFQANLKVLKSGGVSLLIFLVCVTTLIILQNAVAVGLSPFLGVDRIFGMCTGSIPMVGGHGTAGAFGPDLEGLGLEGATTLCTAAATFGLIAGSLMGGPLGRRLILKHDLLKTAVPVDDGPLVEDEQKHHRSVRGYAPAAYQIAIAMGVGTIVSWALTTVTTMNFPVYIGAMIVAAIMRNFSEFTGKFEVPMGEINDIGGICLSLFLGIAMITLKLWQLAALAVPLIVLLVVQAVLMFLFAYFVVFNVMGRNYDAAVLAAGSCGFGMGATPNAMANMQALTDRFVPSVKAYILVPIVGSMFADFINSITITFFINLL
;
A
#
# COMPACT_ATOMS: atom_id res chain seq x y z
N MET A 1 -48.28 -11.33 38.52
CA MET A 1 -48.27 -11.49 37.04
C MET A 1 -46.83 -11.50 36.49
N LYS A 2 -45.98 -12.40 37.01
CA LYS A 2 -44.58 -12.61 36.60
C LYS A 2 -44.30 -14.11 36.64
N LEU A 3 -44.68 -14.87 35.60
CA LEU A 3 -44.26 -16.28 35.43
C LEU A 3 -44.74 -16.82 34.07
N ARG A 4 -44.39 -16.13 32.98
CA ARG A 4 -44.76 -16.59 31.62
C ARG A 4 -43.76 -16.25 30.52
N LYS A 5 -42.48 -16.00 30.87
CA LYS A 5 -41.42 -15.68 29.88
C LYS A 5 -40.19 -16.59 29.92
N SER A 6 -40.20 -17.66 30.73
CA SER A 6 -39.01 -18.53 30.88
C SER A 6 -39.12 -19.89 30.16
N PHE A 7 -40.18 -20.14 29.38
CA PHE A 7 -40.39 -21.43 28.70
C PHE A 7 -40.26 -21.41 27.17
N ALA A 8 -39.92 -20.27 26.58
CA ALA A 8 -39.77 -20.11 25.12
C ALA A 8 -38.31 -20.12 24.63
N LEU A 9 -37.34 -20.34 25.52
CA LEU A 9 -35.89 -20.32 25.21
C LEU A 9 -35.22 -21.70 25.27
N LEU A 10 -35.95 -22.77 25.63
CA LEU A 10 -35.39 -24.11 25.80
C LEU A 10 -35.68 -25.08 24.64
N LEU A 11 -36.47 -24.67 23.64
CA LEU A 11 -36.79 -25.50 22.47
C LEU A 11 -35.81 -25.34 21.26
N PRO A 12 -35.10 -24.21 21.03
CA PRO A 12 -34.10 -24.14 19.97
C PRO A 12 -32.76 -24.79 20.37
N ALA A 13 -32.49 -24.92 21.68
CA ALA A 13 -31.23 -25.46 22.21
C ALA A 13 -31.12 -27.00 22.14
N MET A 14 -32.25 -27.70 21.93
CA MET A 14 -32.29 -29.17 21.93
C MET A 14 -32.32 -29.78 20.52
N VAL A 15 -32.52 -28.95 19.48
CA VAL A 15 -32.47 -29.38 18.06
C VAL A 15 -31.11 -29.04 17.41
N LEU A 16 -30.32 -28.13 17.98
CA LEU A 16 -28.92 -27.92 17.58
C LEU A 16 -27.95 -28.97 18.15
N LEU A 17 -28.35 -29.75 19.15
CA LEU A 17 -27.49 -30.78 19.77
C LEU A 17 -27.53 -32.15 19.08
N SER A 18 -28.38 -32.33 18.06
CA SER A 18 -28.52 -33.58 17.30
C SER A 18 -27.94 -33.51 15.87
N CYS A 19 -27.28 -32.42 15.49
CA CYS A 19 -26.55 -32.29 14.22
C CYS A 19 -25.03 -32.26 14.37
N LEU A 20 -24.49 -32.61 15.55
CA LEU A 20 -23.03 -32.74 15.81
C LEU A 20 -22.55 -34.20 15.78
N SER A 21 -23.33 -35.11 15.19
CA SER A 21 -22.90 -36.49 14.93
C SER A 21 -22.88 -36.73 13.43
N GLY A 22 -21.79 -36.35 12.77
CA GLY A 22 -21.63 -36.62 11.34
C GLY A 22 -20.54 -35.82 10.63
N CYS A 23 -19.28 -35.98 11.04
CA CYS A 23 -18.11 -36.09 10.17
C CYS A 23 -16.87 -36.30 11.07
N GLY A 24 -16.67 -37.54 11.53
CA GLY A 24 -15.33 -37.92 11.98
C GLY A 24 -14.41 -37.90 10.76
N LYS A 25 -13.31 -37.13 10.82
CA LYS A 25 -12.17 -37.29 9.90
C LYS A 25 -11.75 -38.77 9.99
N SER A 26 -11.94 -39.52 8.89
CA SER A 26 -11.32 -40.84 8.74
C SER A 26 -9.82 -40.64 8.74
N ALA A 27 -9.12 -41.29 9.67
CA ALA A 27 -7.77 -40.95 10.08
C ALA A 27 -6.71 -41.97 9.64
N ASP A 28 -6.79 -42.53 8.43
CA ASP A 28 -5.86 -43.63 8.04
C ASP A 28 -4.95 -43.36 6.83
N GLY A 29 -5.07 -42.23 6.11
CA GLY A 29 -4.21 -41.90 4.95
C GLY A 29 -3.50 -40.54 5.03
N LEU A 30 -2.46 -40.36 4.21
CA LEU A 30 -1.77 -39.10 3.92
C LEU A 30 -2.02 -38.71 2.45
N ARG A 31 -2.25 -37.43 2.18
CA ARG A 31 -2.49 -36.92 0.81
C ARG A 31 -1.35 -35.99 0.40
N LEU A 32 -0.61 -36.37 -0.64
CA LEU A 32 0.52 -35.63 -1.19
C LEU A 32 0.13 -34.96 -2.50
N GLY A 33 0.00 -33.63 -2.50
CA GLY A 33 -0.24 -32.85 -3.72
C GLY A 33 1.03 -32.67 -4.53
N THR A 34 0.92 -32.90 -5.84
CA THR A 34 2.08 -32.84 -6.75
C THR A 34 1.82 -31.89 -7.92
N GLY A 35 1.68 -32.41 -9.14
CA GLY A 35 1.41 -31.64 -10.34
C GLY A 35 0.87 -32.58 -11.42
N GLY A 36 0.86 -32.13 -12.67
CA GLY A 36 0.46 -32.98 -13.79
C GLY A 36 1.44 -34.14 -14.03
N GLU A 37 0.96 -35.22 -14.65
CA GLU A 37 1.71 -36.47 -14.87
C GLU A 37 3.01 -36.29 -15.66
N GLY A 38 3.08 -35.28 -16.53
CA GLY A 38 4.29 -34.96 -17.31
C GLY A 38 5.36 -34.15 -16.56
N GLY A 39 5.12 -33.80 -15.29
CA GLY A 39 6.00 -32.95 -14.48
C GLY A 39 6.82 -33.70 -13.44
N THR A 40 7.90 -33.07 -12.97
CA THR A 40 8.84 -33.66 -12.00
C THR A 40 8.18 -33.92 -10.63
N TYR A 41 7.20 -33.10 -10.23
CA TYR A 41 6.50 -33.26 -8.94
C TYR A 41 5.77 -34.60 -8.86
N TYR A 42 5.12 -35.01 -9.95
CA TYR A 42 4.37 -36.26 -10.00
C TYR A 42 5.31 -37.47 -9.95
N ALA A 43 6.40 -37.45 -10.71
CA ALA A 43 7.41 -38.51 -10.68
C ALA A 43 8.06 -38.64 -9.29
N TYR A 44 8.45 -37.50 -8.70
CA TYR A 44 9.05 -37.46 -7.37
C TYR A 44 8.08 -37.93 -6.28
N GLY A 45 6.82 -37.46 -6.31
CA GLY A 45 5.80 -37.85 -5.35
C GLY A 45 5.45 -39.34 -5.40
N ASN A 46 5.41 -39.94 -6.59
CA ASN A 46 5.19 -41.39 -6.74
C ASN A 46 6.33 -42.23 -6.16
N ALA A 47 7.57 -41.73 -6.19
CA ALA A 47 8.70 -42.39 -5.55
C ALA A 47 8.69 -42.20 -4.02
N LEU A 48 8.24 -41.03 -3.55
CA LEU A 48 8.21 -40.68 -2.13
C LEU A 48 7.07 -41.37 -1.37
N ALA A 49 5.87 -41.49 -1.97
CA ALA A 49 4.67 -41.97 -1.28
C ALA A 49 4.78 -43.39 -0.68
N PRO A 50 5.38 -44.39 -1.36
CA PRO A 50 5.59 -45.72 -0.75
C PRO A 50 6.50 -45.65 0.48
N LEU A 51 7.55 -44.83 0.43
CA LEU A 51 8.49 -44.64 1.53
C LEU A 51 7.84 -43.93 2.73
N MET A 52 7.01 -42.92 2.45
CA MET A 52 6.18 -42.28 3.48
C MET A 52 5.21 -43.27 4.12
N THR A 53 4.59 -44.13 3.32
CA THR A 53 3.66 -45.17 3.81
C THR A 53 4.38 -46.13 4.74
N GLU A 54 5.60 -46.56 4.39
CA GLU A 54 6.41 -47.46 5.20
C GLU A 54 6.76 -46.87 6.57
N VAL A 55 7.23 -45.62 6.61
CA VAL A 55 7.70 -45.01 7.88
C VAL A 55 6.59 -44.46 8.76
N THR A 56 5.45 -44.09 8.18
CA THR A 56 4.31 -43.52 8.92
C THR A 56 3.26 -44.56 9.28
N GLY A 57 3.22 -45.70 8.57
CA GLY A 57 2.16 -46.70 8.68
C GLY A 57 0.81 -46.22 8.12
N ARG A 58 0.78 -45.07 7.43
CA ARG A 58 -0.43 -44.46 6.85
C ARG A 58 -0.33 -44.52 5.34
N GLU A 59 -1.38 -45.00 4.68
CA GLU A 59 -1.40 -45.08 3.21
C GLU A 59 -1.27 -43.68 2.60
N THR A 60 -0.24 -43.46 1.79
CA THR A 60 0.02 -42.16 1.16
C THR A 60 -0.52 -42.14 -0.27
N GLU A 61 -1.54 -41.33 -0.52
CA GLU A 61 -2.12 -41.08 -1.84
C GLU A 61 -1.43 -39.89 -2.52
N VAL A 62 -0.95 -40.09 -3.75
CA VAL A 62 -0.42 -39.02 -4.60
C VAL A 62 -1.57 -38.41 -5.40
N LEU A 63 -1.80 -37.12 -5.22
CA LEU A 63 -2.85 -36.38 -5.91
C LEU A 63 -2.25 -35.48 -7.00
N THR A 64 -2.80 -35.62 -8.21
CA THR A 64 -2.47 -34.77 -9.35
C THR A 64 -3.20 -33.43 -9.24
N THR A 65 -2.47 -32.34 -9.48
CA THR A 65 -3.00 -30.97 -9.41
C THR A 65 -2.45 -30.15 -10.57
N THR A 66 -2.93 -28.92 -10.73
CA THR A 66 -2.42 -27.98 -11.74
C THR A 66 -1.07 -27.35 -11.36
N GLY A 67 -0.65 -27.43 -10.10
CA GLY A 67 0.66 -26.98 -9.63
C GLY A 67 0.64 -26.29 -8.27
N SER A 68 1.64 -25.43 -8.05
CA SER A 68 1.97 -24.84 -6.75
C SER A 68 0.82 -24.05 -6.10
N GLU A 69 0.09 -23.18 -6.82
CA GLU A 69 -0.98 -22.38 -6.19
C GLU A 69 -2.18 -23.26 -5.82
N ALA A 70 -2.54 -24.23 -6.68
CA ALA A 70 -3.57 -25.21 -6.36
C ALA A 70 -3.20 -26.06 -5.14
N ASN A 71 -1.94 -26.49 -5.05
CA ASN A 71 -1.43 -27.24 -3.89
C ASN A 71 -1.53 -26.44 -2.59
N LEU A 72 -1.11 -25.17 -2.59
CA LEU A 72 -1.24 -24.31 -1.41
C LEU A 72 -2.71 -24.09 -1.03
N ARG A 73 -3.59 -23.87 -2.00
CA ARG A 73 -5.03 -23.72 -1.76
C ARG A 73 -5.64 -25.00 -1.16
N LEU A 74 -5.27 -26.17 -1.66
CA LEU A 74 -5.76 -27.45 -1.16
C LEU A 74 -5.19 -27.80 0.22
N LEU A 75 -3.93 -27.44 0.52
CA LEU A 75 -3.35 -27.52 1.87
C LEU A 75 -4.13 -26.63 2.85
N ARG A 76 -4.47 -25.39 2.47
CA ARG A 76 -5.29 -24.50 3.31
C ARG A 76 -6.68 -25.06 3.59
N GLY A 77 -7.23 -25.81 2.64
CA GLY A 77 -8.56 -26.43 2.76
C GLY A 77 -8.57 -27.75 3.52
N ASP A 78 -7.46 -28.17 4.15
CA ASP A 78 -7.28 -29.51 4.74
C ASP A 78 -7.53 -30.65 3.74
N LEU A 79 -7.45 -30.38 2.43
CA LEU A 79 -7.65 -31.35 1.36
C LEU A 79 -6.36 -32.09 1.00
N LEU A 80 -5.20 -31.54 1.39
CA LEU A 80 -3.89 -32.17 1.33
C LEU A 80 -3.26 -32.16 2.73
N ASP A 81 -2.34 -33.09 2.97
CA ASP A 81 -1.53 -33.14 4.20
C ASP A 81 -0.10 -32.66 3.93
N LEU A 82 0.44 -32.98 2.74
CA LEU A 82 1.70 -32.45 2.22
C LEU A 82 1.54 -32.03 0.76
N ALA A 83 2.41 -31.15 0.28
CA ALA A 83 2.50 -30.85 -1.15
C ALA A 83 3.90 -30.40 -1.58
N VAL A 84 4.21 -30.58 -2.86
CA VAL A 84 5.40 -29.97 -3.48
C VAL A 84 5.00 -28.64 -4.13
N VAL A 85 5.73 -27.57 -3.83
CA VAL A 85 5.44 -26.21 -4.32
C VAL A 85 6.72 -25.47 -4.68
N GLN A 86 6.63 -24.50 -5.57
CA GLN A 86 7.76 -23.64 -5.89
C GLN A 86 7.98 -22.59 -4.79
N SER A 87 9.25 -22.34 -4.45
CA SER A 87 9.68 -21.37 -3.42
C SER A 87 9.16 -19.94 -3.67
N ASP A 88 9.16 -19.46 -4.91
CA ASP A 88 8.58 -18.16 -5.26
C ASP A 88 7.07 -18.13 -5.02
N THR A 89 6.35 -19.19 -5.36
CA THR A 89 4.91 -19.32 -5.10
C THR A 89 4.62 -19.34 -3.60
N LEU A 90 5.45 -20.07 -2.84
CA LEU A 90 5.37 -20.17 -1.40
C LEU A 90 5.67 -18.84 -0.68
N LYS A 91 6.65 -18.06 -1.17
CA LYS A 91 7.03 -16.77 -0.56
C LYS A 91 5.91 -15.73 -0.62
N TYR A 92 5.16 -15.69 -1.72
CA TYR A 92 4.12 -14.68 -1.97
C TYR A 92 2.71 -15.22 -1.75
N ALA A 93 2.56 -16.30 -0.99
CA ALA A 93 1.27 -16.87 -0.69
C ALA A 93 0.56 -16.05 0.41
N GLU A 94 -0.70 -15.67 0.19
CA GLU A 94 -1.44 -14.75 1.08
C GLU A 94 -1.66 -15.24 2.53
N ASP A 95 -1.63 -16.55 2.78
CA ASP A 95 -1.82 -17.17 4.11
C ASP A 95 -0.69 -18.19 4.41
N GLY A 96 0.48 -17.69 4.79
CA GLY A 96 1.66 -18.51 5.12
C GLY A 96 1.55 -19.31 6.42
N ASP A 97 0.52 -19.08 7.24
CA ASP A 97 0.42 -19.62 8.61
C ASP A 97 -0.23 -21.01 8.70
N LYS A 98 -0.65 -21.59 7.55
CA LYS A 98 -1.37 -22.88 7.49
C LYS A 98 -0.48 -24.08 7.12
N TYR A 99 0.71 -23.82 6.61
CA TYR A 99 1.67 -24.84 6.24
C TYR A 99 3.08 -24.34 6.54
N SER A 100 4.03 -25.27 6.62
CA SER A 100 5.44 -24.97 6.85
C SER A 100 6.32 -25.83 5.98
N ALA A 101 7.56 -25.39 5.78
CA ALA A 101 8.53 -26.14 5.00
C ALA A 101 8.94 -27.44 5.68
N VAL A 102 9.14 -28.47 4.88
CA VAL A 102 9.79 -29.73 5.28
C VAL A 102 11.22 -29.74 4.75
N ALA A 103 11.40 -29.53 3.44
CA ALA A 103 12.71 -29.41 2.81
C ALA A 103 12.60 -28.74 1.44
N GLY A 104 13.59 -27.94 1.06
CA GLY A 104 13.84 -27.56 -0.32
C GLY A 104 14.50 -28.73 -1.06
N ILE A 105 13.82 -29.31 -2.03
CA ILE A 105 14.15 -30.61 -2.60
C ILE A 105 15.16 -30.51 -3.74
N TYR A 106 14.89 -29.68 -4.75
CA TYR A 106 15.73 -29.55 -5.94
C TYR A 106 15.47 -28.24 -6.67
N THR A 107 16.32 -27.91 -7.64
CA THR A 107 16.19 -26.73 -8.49
C THR A 107 15.29 -27.01 -9.69
N GLU A 108 14.41 -26.08 -10.00
CA GLU A 108 13.53 -26.08 -11.16
C GLU A 108 13.95 -24.97 -12.12
N ALA A 109 14.34 -25.36 -13.33
CA ALA A 109 14.74 -24.41 -14.36
C ALA A 109 13.51 -23.88 -15.11
N CYS A 110 13.43 -22.57 -15.32
CA CYS A 110 12.44 -21.93 -16.18
C CYS A 110 12.80 -22.17 -17.66
N GLN A 111 12.20 -23.18 -18.28
CA GLN A 111 12.47 -23.59 -19.65
C GLN A 111 11.50 -22.91 -20.61
N ILE A 112 12.02 -22.35 -21.70
CA ILE A 112 11.21 -21.76 -22.77
C ILE A 112 11.46 -22.59 -24.03
N VAL A 113 10.53 -23.47 -24.36
CA VAL A 113 10.67 -24.44 -25.44
C VAL A 113 10.01 -23.89 -26.69
N VAL A 114 10.70 -23.97 -27.83
CA VAL A 114 10.21 -23.57 -29.15
C VAL A 114 10.54 -24.62 -30.19
N THR A 115 9.83 -24.65 -31.31
CA THR A 115 10.21 -25.50 -32.44
C THR A 115 11.37 -24.87 -33.21
N LYS A 116 12.35 -25.65 -33.68
CA LYS A 116 13.43 -25.09 -34.53
C LYS A 116 12.88 -24.50 -35.84
N ALA A 117 11.80 -25.08 -36.37
CA ALA A 117 11.14 -24.63 -37.59
C ALA A 117 10.51 -23.23 -37.49
N SER A 118 10.15 -22.78 -36.27
CA SER A 118 9.55 -21.45 -36.04
C SER A 118 10.49 -20.28 -36.32
N GLY A 119 11.81 -20.53 -36.33
CA GLY A 119 12.83 -19.48 -36.42
C GLY A 119 13.01 -18.64 -35.15
N ILE A 120 12.29 -18.95 -34.06
CA ILE A 120 12.35 -18.22 -32.79
C ILE A 120 13.71 -18.48 -32.11
N THR A 121 14.42 -17.41 -31.77
CA THR A 121 15.79 -17.47 -31.20
C THR A 121 15.96 -16.72 -29.88
N SER A 122 15.03 -15.84 -29.54
CA SER A 122 15.06 -15.03 -28.33
C SER A 122 13.67 -14.88 -27.71
N VAL A 123 13.60 -14.49 -26.43
CA VAL A 123 12.31 -14.21 -25.75
C VAL A 123 11.53 -13.11 -26.46
N ALA A 124 12.21 -12.11 -27.03
CA ALA A 124 11.60 -11.03 -27.79
C ALA A 124 10.84 -11.52 -29.05
N ASP A 125 11.29 -12.61 -29.66
CA ASP A 125 10.65 -13.21 -30.85
C ASP A 125 9.29 -13.87 -30.55
N LEU A 126 8.90 -13.98 -29.28
CA LEU A 126 7.61 -14.51 -28.86
C LEU A 126 6.44 -13.56 -29.16
N ALA A 127 6.71 -12.27 -29.43
CA ALA A 127 5.68 -11.30 -29.74
C ALA A 127 4.80 -11.76 -30.92
N GLY A 128 3.48 -11.78 -30.70
CA GLY A 128 2.47 -12.22 -31.67
C GLY A 128 2.40 -13.74 -31.91
N LYS A 129 3.19 -14.55 -31.19
CA LYS A 129 3.19 -16.02 -31.29
C LYS A 129 2.16 -16.65 -30.36
N ARG A 130 1.83 -17.92 -30.64
CA ARG A 130 0.98 -18.76 -29.78
C ARG A 130 1.86 -19.38 -28.70
N VAL A 131 1.68 -18.95 -27.47
CA VAL A 131 2.59 -19.28 -26.37
C VAL A 131 1.79 -19.82 -25.20
N SER A 132 2.08 -21.06 -24.78
CA SER A 132 1.53 -21.58 -23.53
C SER A 132 2.34 -21.03 -22.35
N ILE A 133 1.70 -20.27 -21.48
CA ILE A 133 2.34 -19.64 -20.30
C ILE A 133 2.13 -20.46 -19.02
N GLY A 134 1.69 -21.71 -19.13
CA GLY A 134 1.37 -22.59 -18.01
C GLY A 134 -0.12 -22.59 -17.67
N ALA A 135 -0.58 -23.70 -17.07
CA ALA A 135 -1.96 -23.89 -16.66
C ALA A 135 -2.38 -22.92 -15.52
N ASP A 136 -3.68 -22.67 -15.40
CA ASP A 136 -4.21 -21.89 -14.27
C ASP A 136 -3.81 -22.50 -12.92
N GLU A 137 -3.50 -21.65 -11.95
CA GLU A 137 -3.00 -22.01 -10.61
C GLU A 137 -1.63 -22.72 -10.62
N SER A 138 -0.86 -22.63 -11.71
CA SER A 138 0.53 -23.06 -11.80
C SER A 138 1.49 -21.90 -11.52
N GLY A 139 2.57 -22.14 -10.76
CA GLY A 139 3.60 -21.11 -10.60
C GLY A 139 4.40 -20.83 -11.89
N VAL A 140 4.26 -21.67 -12.92
CA VAL A 140 4.80 -21.40 -14.27
C VAL A 140 4.23 -20.12 -14.87
N THR A 141 2.94 -19.83 -14.64
CA THR A 141 2.31 -18.58 -15.11
C THR A 141 3.00 -17.36 -14.54
N ARG A 142 3.30 -17.37 -13.24
CA ARG A 142 4.03 -16.28 -12.58
C ARG A 142 5.43 -16.12 -13.17
N ASN A 143 6.15 -17.23 -13.37
CA ASN A 143 7.48 -17.19 -13.96
C ASN A 143 7.45 -16.64 -15.39
N ALA A 144 6.49 -17.10 -16.21
CA ALA A 144 6.34 -16.65 -17.58
C ALA A 144 6.04 -15.15 -17.65
N GLU A 145 5.10 -14.65 -16.85
CA GLU A 145 4.74 -13.22 -16.79
C GLU A 145 5.93 -12.34 -16.37
N GLN A 146 6.68 -12.77 -15.35
CA GLN A 146 7.85 -12.04 -14.85
C GLN A 146 9.00 -12.03 -15.87
N ILE A 147 9.28 -13.16 -16.52
CA ILE A 147 10.31 -13.27 -17.57
C ILE A 147 9.93 -12.41 -18.77
N LEU A 148 8.69 -12.49 -19.23
CA LEU A 148 8.20 -11.67 -20.34
C LEU A 148 8.34 -10.18 -20.03
N MET A 149 7.90 -9.75 -18.83
CA MET A 149 7.99 -8.36 -18.40
C MET A 149 9.45 -7.86 -18.32
N ALA A 150 10.36 -8.67 -17.77
CA ALA A 150 11.79 -8.32 -17.71
C ALA A 150 12.41 -8.20 -19.12
N SER A 151 11.95 -9.04 -20.06
CA SER A 151 12.35 -8.98 -21.47
C SER A 151 11.60 -7.92 -22.29
N GLY A 152 10.76 -7.08 -21.67
CA GLY A 152 10.04 -5.98 -22.33
C GLY A 152 8.79 -6.38 -23.10
N LEU A 153 8.24 -7.57 -22.82
CA LEU A 153 6.98 -8.07 -23.35
C LEU A 153 5.91 -8.17 -22.24
N THR A 154 4.66 -8.18 -22.65
CA THR A 154 3.51 -8.40 -21.77
C THR A 154 2.61 -9.47 -22.40
N THR A 155 1.77 -10.13 -21.61
CA THR A 155 0.97 -11.27 -22.11
C THR A 155 -0.06 -10.86 -23.17
N ASP A 156 -0.47 -9.60 -23.24
CA ASP A 156 -1.39 -9.05 -24.24
C ASP A 156 -0.79 -8.97 -25.65
N VAL A 157 0.54 -8.98 -25.79
CA VAL A 157 1.20 -9.04 -27.10
C VAL A 157 1.37 -10.48 -27.59
N LEU A 158 0.97 -11.49 -26.81
CA LEU A 158 1.01 -12.90 -27.17
C LEU A 158 -0.39 -13.43 -27.49
N GLN A 159 -0.47 -14.49 -28.28
CA GLN A 159 -1.66 -15.37 -28.29
C GLN A 159 -1.47 -16.39 -27.15
N ALA A 160 -1.72 -15.95 -25.92
CA ALA A 160 -1.43 -16.72 -24.72
C ALA A 160 -2.44 -17.87 -24.51
N GLU A 161 -1.91 -19.07 -24.33
CA GLU A 161 -2.64 -20.28 -23.96
C GLU A 161 -2.26 -20.71 -22.54
N ARG A 162 -3.14 -21.45 -21.86
CA ARG A 162 -2.91 -21.92 -20.48
C ARG A 162 -3.03 -23.44 -20.40
N LEU A 163 -1.94 -24.14 -20.71
CA LEU A 163 -1.91 -25.58 -20.83
C LEU A 163 -0.93 -26.24 -19.85
N SER A 164 -1.21 -27.48 -19.48
CA SER A 164 -0.27 -28.32 -18.71
C SER A 164 1.00 -28.63 -19.53
N PHE A 165 2.02 -29.26 -18.93
CA PHE A 165 3.25 -29.62 -19.67
C PHE A 165 2.97 -30.64 -20.77
N ALA A 166 2.17 -31.66 -20.48
CA ALA A 166 1.81 -32.69 -21.45
C ALA A 166 0.92 -32.11 -22.57
N ASP A 167 -0.05 -31.26 -22.23
CA ASP A 167 -0.91 -30.62 -23.21
C ASP A 167 -0.15 -29.62 -24.07
N SER A 168 0.77 -28.85 -23.48
CA SER A 168 1.68 -27.94 -24.19
C SER A 168 2.56 -28.72 -25.18
N ALA A 169 3.18 -29.81 -24.76
CA ALA A 169 3.99 -30.65 -25.64
C ALA A 169 3.16 -31.24 -26.79
N ALA A 170 1.97 -31.76 -26.49
CA ALA A 170 1.07 -32.33 -27.50
C ALA A 170 0.52 -31.26 -28.47
N ALA A 171 0.19 -30.07 -27.98
CA ALA A 171 -0.24 -28.94 -28.80
C ALA A 171 0.90 -28.46 -29.72
N MET A 172 2.14 -28.43 -29.22
CA MET A 172 3.32 -28.10 -30.04
C MET A 172 3.56 -29.16 -31.12
N GLU A 173 3.42 -30.45 -30.79
CA GLU A 173 3.52 -31.56 -31.75
C GLU A 173 2.47 -31.43 -32.88
N ARG A 174 1.26 -30.96 -32.54
CA ARG A 174 0.18 -30.68 -33.51
C ARG A 174 0.32 -29.35 -34.25
N GLY A 175 1.32 -28.52 -33.92
CA GLY A 175 1.52 -27.19 -34.50
C GLY A 175 0.47 -26.15 -34.06
N GLU A 176 -0.21 -26.39 -32.94
CA GLU A 176 -1.22 -25.50 -32.35
C GLU A 176 -0.58 -24.36 -31.54
N ILE A 177 0.62 -24.55 -31.00
CA ILE A 177 1.41 -23.52 -30.33
C ILE A 177 2.84 -23.46 -30.90
N ASP A 178 3.47 -22.30 -30.77
CA ASP A 178 4.83 -22.03 -31.28
C ASP A 178 5.88 -22.12 -30.16
N ALA A 179 5.47 -21.85 -28.91
CA ALA A 179 6.32 -21.90 -27.73
C ALA A 179 5.54 -22.34 -26.48
N PHE A 180 6.23 -22.89 -25.48
CA PHE A 180 5.67 -23.03 -24.14
C PHE A 180 6.71 -22.81 -23.04
N PHE A 181 6.24 -22.27 -21.91
CA PHE A 181 6.99 -22.19 -20.67
C PHE A 181 6.82 -23.47 -19.85
N CYS A 182 7.89 -23.92 -19.23
CA CYS A 182 7.92 -25.05 -18.32
C CYS A 182 8.93 -24.78 -17.21
N THR A 183 8.48 -24.53 -15.98
CA THR A 183 9.38 -24.48 -14.82
C THR A 183 9.35 -25.83 -14.12
N ALA A 184 10.43 -26.58 -14.26
CA ALA A 184 10.56 -27.93 -13.71
C ALA A 184 12.04 -28.35 -13.67
N GLY A 185 12.35 -29.46 -12.98
CA GLY A 185 13.67 -30.07 -13.03
C GLY A 185 14.01 -30.52 -14.46
N ALA A 186 15.21 -30.20 -14.94
CA ALA A 186 15.68 -30.52 -16.28
C ALA A 186 16.65 -31.72 -16.25
N PRO A 187 16.44 -32.79 -17.04
CA PRO A 187 15.39 -32.93 -18.06
C PRO A 187 14.00 -33.19 -17.46
N THR A 188 12.99 -32.60 -18.10
CA THR A 188 11.56 -32.77 -17.80
C THR A 188 10.95 -33.76 -18.79
N ASN A 189 10.17 -34.73 -18.30
CA ASN A 189 9.62 -35.82 -19.12
C ASN A 189 8.89 -35.33 -20.37
N ALA A 190 7.96 -34.38 -20.22
CA ALA A 190 7.21 -33.83 -21.36
C ALA A 190 8.12 -33.19 -22.44
N VAL A 191 9.20 -32.51 -22.03
CA VAL A 191 10.15 -31.87 -22.96
C VAL A 191 11.06 -32.92 -23.60
N ALA A 192 11.49 -33.93 -22.84
CA ALA A 192 12.32 -35.03 -23.34
C ALA A 192 11.59 -35.89 -24.38
N GLU A 193 10.32 -36.24 -24.12
CA GLU A 193 9.48 -36.95 -25.08
C GLU A 193 9.26 -36.14 -26.36
N LEU A 194 9.00 -34.84 -26.23
CA LEU A 194 8.84 -33.94 -27.37
C LEU A 194 10.13 -33.85 -28.20
N ALA A 195 11.30 -33.72 -27.55
CA ALA A 195 12.60 -33.69 -28.21
C ALA A 195 12.93 -34.99 -28.96
N GLY A 196 12.39 -36.13 -28.50
CA GLY A 196 12.51 -37.41 -29.20
C GLY A 196 11.65 -37.52 -30.47
N LYS A 197 10.60 -36.70 -30.57
CA LYS A 197 9.64 -36.71 -31.70
C LYS A 197 9.87 -35.61 -32.71
N MET A 198 10.39 -34.45 -32.28
CA MET A 198 10.59 -33.29 -33.16
C MET A 198 11.76 -32.41 -32.74
N ASP A 199 12.24 -31.60 -33.69
CA ASP A 199 13.33 -30.66 -33.48
C ASP A 199 12.88 -29.44 -32.66
N ILE A 200 13.30 -29.41 -31.39
CA ILE A 200 13.06 -28.29 -30.47
C ILE A 200 14.33 -27.46 -30.19
N ARG A 201 14.13 -26.25 -29.69
CA ARG A 201 15.16 -25.37 -29.13
C ARG A 201 14.66 -24.84 -27.79
N LEU A 202 15.58 -24.71 -26.83
CA LEU A 202 15.34 -23.97 -25.60
C LEU A 202 15.92 -22.56 -25.75
N LEU A 203 15.16 -21.54 -25.36
CA LEU A 203 15.64 -20.15 -25.39
C LEU A 203 16.41 -19.82 -24.11
N SER A 204 17.53 -19.12 -24.26
CA SER A 204 18.20 -18.49 -23.12
C SER A 204 17.52 -17.17 -22.77
N ILE A 205 17.54 -16.83 -21.48
CA ILE A 205 17.15 -15.52 -20.97
C ILE A 205 18.40 -14.64 -20.97
N ASP A 206 18.26 -13.39 -21.41
CA ASP A 206 19.39 -12.47 -21.45
C ASP A 206 19.84 -12.08 -20.02
N GLN A 207 21.14 -11.79 -19.88
CA GLN A 207 21.74 -11.50 -18.58
C GLN A 207 21.07 -10.31 -17.87
N ARG A 208 20.63 -9.29 -18.62
CA ARG A 208 19.96 -8.13 -18.02
C ARG A 208 18.63 -8.53 -17.39
N SER A 209 17.82 -9.35 -18.06
CA SER A 209 16.57 -9.89 -17.50
C SER A 209 16.84 -10.76 -16.27
N ILE A 210 17.89 -11.59 -16.30
CA ILE A 210 18.31 -12.42 -15.15
C ILE A 210 18.73 -11.54 -13.97
N ASP A 211 19.58 -10.54 -14.18
CA ASP A 211 20.06 -9.64 -13.12
C ASP A 211 18.91 -8.83 -12.53
N GLN A 212 17.97 -8.37 -13.37
CA GLN A 212 16.79 -7.66 -12.92
C GLN A 212 15.89 -8.55 -12.05
N LEU A 213 15.60 -9.78 -12.48
CA LEU A 213 14.70 -10.67 -11.76
C LEU A 213 15.32 -11.21 -10.46
N THR A 214 16.61 -11.51 -10.46
CA THR A 214 17.34 -11.93 -9.25
C THR A 214 17.52 -10.79 -8.25
N SER A 215 17.60 -9.53 -8.71
CA SER A 215 17.63 -8.36 -7.82
C SER A 215 16.26 -8.02 -7.22
N LEU A 216 15.16 -8.27 -7.94
CA LEU A 216 13.80 -7.94 -7.48
C LEU A 216 13.21 -9.06 -6.62
N TYR A 217 13.56 -10.32 -6.89
CA TYR A 217 12.95 -11.48 -6.27
C TYR A 217 14.02 -12.40 -5.68
N ASN A 218 14.10 -12.45 -4.36
CA ASN A 218 15.11 -13.23 -3.61
C ASN A 218 14.91 -14.78 -3.68
N CYS A 219 13.97 -15.25 -4.51
CA CYS A 219 13.66 -16.65 -4.74
C CYS A 219 14.19 -17.16 -6.10
N TYR A 220 14.69 -16.26 -6.96
CA TYR A 220 15.33 -16.63 -8.22
C TYR A 220 16.84 -16.75 -8.07
N ALA A 221 17.41 -17.72 -8.78
CA ALA A 221 18.84 -17.83 -9.02
C ALA A 221 19.11 -18.01 -10.52
N ALA A 222 20.30 -17.63 -10.98
CA ALA A 222 20.73 -18.01 -12.32
C ALA A 222 20.87 -19.54 -12.39
N CYS A 223 20.39 -20.14 -13.48
CA CYS A 223 20.39 -21.58 -13.70
C CYS A 223 20.90 -21.88 -15.11
N THR A 224 21.72 -22.92 -15.25
CA THR A 224 22.21 -23.40 -16.54
C THR A 224 21.69 -24.80 -16.79
N ILE A 225 21.05 -24.99 -17.95
CA ILE A 225 20.68 -26.31 -18.45
C ILE A 225 21.83 -26.78 -19.35
N PRO A 226 22.58 -27.83 -18.95
CA PRO A 226 23.75 -28.27 -19.71
C PRO A 226 23.41 -28.75 -21.11
N ALA A 227 24.33 -28.58 -22.06
CA ALA A 227 24.25 -29.16 -23.39
C ALA A 227 24.01 -30.67 -23.31
N GLY A 228 23.16 -31.20 -24.20
CA GLY A 228 22.81 -32.62 -24.21
C GLY A 228 21.76 -33.03 -23.18
N THR A 229 21.18 -32.11 -22.41
CA THR A 229 20.03 -32.41 -21.52
C THR A 229 18.83 -32.93 -22.32
N TYR A 230 18.57 -32.35 -23.49
CA TYR A 230 17.55 -32.81 -24.42
C TYR A 230 18.12 -33.21 -25.77
N GLN A 231 17.46 -34.16 -26.45
CA GLN A 231 17.85 -34.57 -27.79
C GLN A 231 17.85 -33.37 -28.75
N GLY A 232 18.99 -33.13 -29.41
CA GLY A 232 19.15 -32.03 -30.37
C GLY A 232 19.48 -30.66 -29.76
N GLN A 233 19.66 -30.57 -28.43
CA GLN A 233 20.20 -29.42 -27.72
C GLN A 233 21.73 -29.56 -27.61
N THR A 234 22.49 -28.75 -28.36
CA THR A 234 23.96 -28.85 -28.45
C THR A 234 24.71 -27.80 -27.64
N GLU A 235 24.00 -26.82 -27.07
CA GLU A 235 24.58 -25.69 -26.33
C GLU A 235 23.93 -25.60 -24.95
N ASP A 236 24.68 -25.04 -23.99
CA ASP A 236 24.16 -24.71 -22.67
C ASP A 236 23.09 -23.61 -22.81
N VAL A 237 22.04 -23.70 -21.99
CA VAL A 237 20.96 -22.71 -21.96
C VAL A 237 21.01 -21.99 -20.62
N THR A 238 21.15 -20.67 -20.65
CA THR A 238 21.15 -19.85 -19.42
C THR A 238 19.74 -19.34 -19.16
N THR A 239 19.23 -19.58 -17.96
CA THR A 239 17.87 -19.22 -17.55
C THR A 239 17.81 -18.91 -16.05
N LEU A 240 16.60 -18.78 -15.50
CA LEU A 240 16.33 -18.66 -14.08
C LEU A 240 15.96 -20.02 -13.48
N GLY A 241 16.33 -20.19 -12.22
CA GLY A 241 15.95 -21.32 -11.38
C GLY A 241 15.18 -20.86 -10.15
N VAL A 242 14.20 -21.66 -9.75
CA VAL A 242 13.53 -21.58 -8.45
C VAL A 242 13.71 -22.92 -7.73
N ARG A 243 13.50 -22.95 -6.41
CA ARG A 243 13.59 -24.20 -5.65
C ARG A 243 12.21 -24.85 -5.48
N ALA A 244 12.10 -26.15 -5.73
CA ALA A 244 10.97 -26.97 -5.31
C ALA A 244 11.05 -27.22 -3.80
N VAL A 245 9.94 -27.07 -3.08
CA VAL A 245 9.88 -27.20 -1.62
C VAL A 245 8.76 -28.17 -1.27
N LEU A 246 9.09 -29.20 -0.48
CA LEU A 246 8.06 -30.01 0.19
C LEU A 246 7.54 -29.20 1.38
N VAL A 247 6.23 -29.00 1.43
CA VAL A 247 5.54 -28.33 2.54
C VAL A 247 4.53 -29.29 3.18
N ALA A 248 4.32 -29.12 4.48
CA ALA A 248 3.33 -29.88 5.26
C ALA A 248 2.31 -28.91 5.85
N GLY A 249 1.06 -29.34 5.95
CA GLY A 249 0.05 -28.64 6.73
C GLY A 249 0.47 -28.59 8.20
N ASN A 250 0.27 -27.45 8.85
CA ASN A 250 0.71 -27.22 10.23
C ASN A 250 -0.03 -28.07 11.29
N GLU A 251 -1.19 -28.62 10.92
CA GLU A 251 -1.97 -29.55 11.73
C GLU A 251 -1.45 -31.00 11.64
N LEU A 252 -0.52 -31.30 10.72
CA LEU A 252 0.08 -32.62 10.62
C LEU A 252 1.03 -32.84 11.79
N ASP A 253 0.94 -33.98 12.46
CA ASP A 253 1.69 -34.19 13.69
C ASP A 253 3.21 -34.19 13.45
N ALA A 254 3.95 -33.62 14.41
CA ALA A 254 5.39 -33.45 14.30
C ALA A 254 6.14 -34.77 14.12
N ALA A 255 5.68 -35.87 14.70
CA ALA A 255 6.32 -37.17 14.56
C ALA A 255 6.22 -37.70 13.12
N THR A 256 5.05 -37.57 12.48
CA THR A 256 4.85 -37.88 11.06
C THR A 256 5.79 -37.04 10.19
N VAL A 257 5.84 -35.72 10.41
CA VAL A 257 6.69 -34.85 9.58
C VAL A 257 8.18 -35.11 9.81
N GLU A 258 8.60 -35.41 11.03
CA GLU A 258 9.98 -35.81 11.32
C GLU A 258 10.36 -37.10 10.57
N ALA A 259 9.48 -38.10 10.58
CA ALA A 259 9.69 -39.37 9.86
C ALA A 259 9.78 -39.15 8.34
N VAL A 260 8.88 -38.33 7.77
CA VAL A 260 8.91 -37.95 6.35
C VAL A 260 10.21 -37.20 6.02
N THR A 261 10.63 -36.26 6.87
CA THR A 261 11.90 -35.53 6.71
C THR A 261 13.07 -36.50 6.68
N GLY A 262 13.09 -37.48 7.59
CA GLY A 262 14.12 -38.52 7.62
C GLY A 262 14.16 -39.39 6.37
N VAL A 263 13.02 -39.71 5.77
CA VAL A 263 12.95 -40.45 4.49
C VAL A 263 13.63 -39.70 3.36
N LEU A 264 13.41 -38.38 3.24
CA LEU A 264 14.00 -37.58 2.16
C LEU A 264 15.52 -37.73 2.07
N PHE A 265 16.19 -37.79 3.22
CA PHE A 265 17.65 -37.86 3.29
C PHE A 265 18.18 -39.29 3.36
N SER A 266 17.53 -40.17 4.13
CA SER A 266 17.97 -41.57 4.26
C SER A 266 17.76 -42.40 2.99
N HIS A 267 16.78 -42.03 2.16
CA HIS A 267 16.44 -42.69 0.91
C HIS A 267 16.69 -41.78 -0.31
N ASN A 268 17.56 -40.76 -0.17
CA ASN A 268 17.84 -39.83 -1.24
C ASN A 268 18.30 -40.53 -2.54
N SER A 269 19.06 -41.62 -2.45
CA SER A 269 19.47 -42.40 -3.63
C SER A 269 18.29 -42.97 -4.42
N VAL A 270 17.25 -43.45 -3.72
CA VAL A 270 16.03 -43.98 -4.36
C VAL A 270 15.24 -42.86 -5.04
N LEU A 271 15.13 -41.71 -4.36
CA LEU A 271 14.44 -40.54 -4.89
C LEU A 271 15.18 -39.93 -6.09
N GLN A 272 16.51 -39.93 -6.06
CA GLN A 272 17.38 -39.54 -7.18
C GLN A 272 17.20 -40.45 -8.40
N GLU A 273 17.09 -41.77 -8.20
CA GLU A 273 16.89 -42.71 -9.31
C GLU A 273 15.52 -42.58 -9.98
N ALA A 274 14.53 -42.02 -9.27
CA ALA A 274 13.17 -41.85 -9.78
C ALA A 274 13.00 -40.64 -10.72
N VAL A 275 13.96 -39.71 -10.72
CA VAL A 275 13.91 -38.50 -11.55
C VAL A 275 15.18 -38.40 -12.41
N ALA A 276 15.03 -37.92 -13.64
CA ALA A 276 16.13 -37.87 -14.60
C ALA A 276 17.10 -36.68 -14.37
N MET A 277 16.79 -35.80 -13.41
CA MET A 277 17.56 -34.61 -13.06
C MET A 277 18.26 -34.80 -11.71
N ASP A 278 19.24 -33.95 -11.40
CA ASP A 278 19.94 -33.99 -10.11
C ASP A 278 19.04 -33.50 -8.97
N ALA A 279 18.53 -34.46 -8.21
CA ALA A 279 17.74 -34.32 -6.99
C ALA A 279 18.53 -34.82 -5.75
N SER A 280 19.86 -34.89 -5.87
CA SER A 280 20.74 -35.18 -4.74
C SER A 280 20.46 -34.15 -3.66
N LEU A 281 20.20 -34.64 -2.46
CA LEU A 281 19.73 -33.80 -1.37
C LEU A 281 20.43 -34.20 -0.08
N SER A 282 21.35 -33.35 0.36
CA SER A 282 21.86 -33.36 1.72
C SER A 282 20.96 -32.57 2.67
N PRO A 283 20.99 -32.84 3.98
CA PRO A 283 20.31 -32.02 4.98
C PRO A 283 20.67 -30.52 4.89
N GLU A 284 21.92 -30.19 4.59
CA GLU A 284 22.39 -28.81 4.43
C GLU A 284 21.79 -28.13 3.20
N GLU A 285 21.60 -28.86 2.10
CA GLU A 285 20.92 -28.34 0.91
C GLU A 285 19.41 -28.20 1.16
N GLY A 286 18.82 -29.12 1.93
CA GLY A 286 17.40 -29.13 2.28
C GLY A 286 16.89 -27.85 2.96
N VAL A 287 17.80 -27.06 3.55
CA VAL A 287 17.45 -25.81 4.24
C VAL A 287 17.76 -24.54 3.44
N GLN A 288 18.44 -24.66 2.30
CA GLN A 288 18.83 -23.51 1.49
C GLN A 288 17.68 -22.96 0.66
N ALA A 289 17.61 -21.64 0.54
CA ALA A 289 16.64 -20.92 -0.29
C ALA A 289 15.16 -21.31 -0.01
N VAL A 290 14.85 -21.65 1.25
CA VAL A 290 13.48 -21.91 1.71
C VAL A 290 12.91 -20.61 2.31
N PRO A 291 11.80 -20.08 1.79
CA PRO A 291 11.34 -18.72 2.11
C PRO A 291 10.41 -18.61 3.33
N VAL A 292 10.12 -19.72 4.01
CA VAL A 292 9.18 -19.83 5.13
C VAL A 292 9.77 -20.70 6.26
N PRO A 293 9.26 -20.58 7.50
CA PRO A 293 9.68 -21.44 8.61
C PRO A 293 9.45 -22.94 8.36
N PHE A 294 10.22 -23.78 9.05
CA PHE A 294 10.19 -25.24 8.97
C PHE A 294 9.22 -25.86 9.97
N HIS A 295 8.46 -26.86 9.54
CA HIS A 295 7.55 -27.59 10.40
C HIS A 295 8.28 -28.14 11.66
N PRO A 296 7.66 -28.15 12.86
CA PRO A 296 8.28 -28.61 14.10
C PRO A 296 9.02 -29.95 13.97
N GLY A 297 8.38 -30.93 13.31
CA GLY A 297 8.99 -32.23 13.05
C GLY A 297 10.20 -32.19 12.12
N ALA A 298 10.18 -31.32 11.09
CA ALA A 298 11.33 -31.13 10.22
C ALA A 298 12.47 -30.43 10.98
N ALA A 299 12.16 -29.41 11.77
CA ALA A 299 13.13 -28.73 12.62
C ALA A 299 13.79 -29.68 13.63
N ASP A 300 13.01 -30.56 14.28
CA ASP A 300 13.53 -31.60 15.18
C ASP A 300 14.52 -32.53 14.47
N TYR A 301 14.25 -32.88 13.20
CA TYR A 301 15.18 -33.68 12.39
C TYR A 301 16.48 -32.93 12.10
N TYR A 302 16.41 -31.69 11.61
CA TYR A 302 17.61 -30.89 11.27
C TYR A 302 18.45 -30.58 12.52
N GLU A 303 17.82 -30.28 13.65
CA GLU A 303 18.52 -30.06 14.93
C GLU A 303 19.32 -31.29 15.36
N LYS A 304 18.78 -32.51 15.17
CA LYS A 304 19.51 -33.77 15.44
C LYS A 304 20.72 -33.97 14.52
N GLN A 305 20.70 -33.38 13.32
CA GLN A 305 21.83 -33.36 12.39
C GLN A 305 22.79 -32.18 12.64
N GLY A 306 22.51 -31.32 13.62
CA GLY A 306 23.33 -30.14 13.94
C GLY A 306 23.08 -28.93 13.04
N ILE A 307 21.95 -28.91 12.31
CA ILE A 307 21.56 -27.83 11.40
C ILE A 307 20.47 -26.99 12.07
N SER A 308 20.71 -25.69 12.20
CA SER A 308 19.73 -24.76 12.77
C SER A 308 18.81 -24.24 11.67
N VAL A 309 17.50 -24.39 11.86
CA VAL A 309 16.47 -23.86 10.97
C VAL A 309 15.49 -22.98 11.74
N GLU A 310 14.84 -22.05 11.05
CA GLU A 310 13.75 -21.27 11.63
C GLU A 310 12.54 -22.19 11.83
N ARG A 311 12.31 -22.63 13.08
CA ARG A 311 11.19 -23.50 13.43
C ARG A 311 9.88 -22.74 13.38
N TRP A 312 8.92 -23.25 12.61
CA TRP A 312 7.53 -22.87 12.72
C TRP A 312 7.04 -23.24 14.11
N ALA A 313 6.61 -22.22 14.85
CA ALA A 313 5.83 -22.40 16.04
C ALA A 313 4.46 -21.78 15.76
N PRO A 314 3.36 -22.42 16.18
CA PRO A 314 2.14 -21.65 16.36
C PRO A 314 2.52 -20.48 17.28
N GLU A 315 2.20 -19.26 16.90
CA GLU A 315 2.47 -18.10 17.76
C GLU A 315 2.02 -18.44 19.18
N LYS A 316 2.96 -18.33 20.14
CA LYS A 316 2.77 -18.80 21.51
C LYS A 316 1.41 -18.33 22.03
N GLU A 317 0.54 -19.27 22.39
CA GLU A 317 -0.57 -19.08 23.32
C GLU A 317 -0.01 -18.57 24.66
N GLY A 318 0.18 -17.26 24.71
CA GLY A 318 0.80 -16.50 25.80
C GLY A 318 0.48 -15.01 25.73
N LEU A 319 -0.44 -14.66 24.85
CA LEU A 319 -1.46 -13.62 24.89
C LEU A 319 -2.47 -14.13 23.84
N THR A 320 -3.76 -13.85 23.97
CA THR A 320 -4.74 -14.29 22.96
C THR A 320 -4.20 -14.01 21.54
N LEU A 321 -4.47 -14.87 20.55
CA LEU A 321 -4.28 -14.44 19.16
C LEU A 321 -5.24 -13.27 18.93
N PRO A 322 -4.78 -12.15 18.34
CA PRO A 322 -5.71 -11.11 17.99
C PRO A 322 -6.75 -11.73 17.06
N LEU A 323 -8.03 -11.61 17.40
CA LEU A 323 -9.09 -11.89 16.43
C LEU A 323 -8.79 -11.04 15.17
N HIS A 324 -8.30 -11.67 14.10
CA HIS A 324 -8.00 -10.96 12.86
C HIS A 324 -9.31 -10.65 12.15
N ILE A 325 -9.73 -9.39 12.19
CA ILE A 325 -10.93 -8.93 11.51
C ILE A 325 -10.48 -8.12 10.29
N SER A 326 -10.64 -8.72 9.10
CA SER A 326 -10.52 -8.00 7.84
C SER A 326 -11.87 -7.39 7.49
N LEU A 327 -11.91 -6.06 7.44
CA LEU A 327 -13.11 -5.29 7.17
C LEU A 327 -13.12 -4.85 5.71
N ASP A 328 -14.22 -5.17 5.02
CA ASP A 328 -14.43 -4.70 3.65
C ASP A 328 -14.60 -3.18 3.58
N MET A 329 -14.67 -2.64 2.36
CA MET A 329 -14.83 -1.20 2.12
C MET A 329 -16.05 -0.59 2.83
N TYR A 330 -17.19 -1.30 2.86
CA TYR A 330 -18.42 -0.80 3.46
C TYR A 330 -18.35 -0.81 4.98
N GLN A 331 -17.77 -1.85 5.56
CA GLN A 331 -17.55 -1.98 7.00
C GLN A 331 -16.54 -0.95 7.50
N THR A 332 -15.44 -0.75 6.77
CA THR A 332 -14.44 0.28 7.05
C THR A 332 -15.07 1.67 7.05
N LEU A 333 -15.88 1.98 6.03
CA LEU A 333 -16.63 3.24 5.97
C LEU A 333 -17.56 3.41 7.18
N ALA A 334 -18.30 2.36 7.55
CA ALA A 334 -19.23 2.43 8.69
C ALA A 334 -18.49 2.76 10.00
N ILE A 335 -17.35 2.11 10.26
CA ILE A 335 -16.51 2.40 11.43
C ILE A 335 -15.98 3.83 11.36
N ALA A 336 -15.44 4.27 10.22
CA ALA A 336 -14.94 5.64 10.06
C ALA A 336 -16.03 6.68 10.39
N VAL A 337 -17.28 6.48 9.95
CA VAL A 337 -18.42 7.37 10.26
C VAL A 337 -18.78 7.35 11.75
N VAL A 338 -18.81 6.19 12.39
CA VAL A 338 -19.04 6.09 13.85
C VAL A 338 -17.98 6.87 14.61
N ILE A 339 -16.72 6.73 14.21
CA ILE A 339 -15.59 7.42 14.81
C ILE A 339 -15.64 8.93 14.55
N LEU A 340 -16.09 9.37 13.38
CA LEU A 340 -16.34 10.78 13.07
C LEU A 340 -17.39 11.40 14.01
N PHE A 341 -18.48 10.66 14.27
CA PHE A 341 -19.51 11.10 15.22
C PHE A 341 -18.99 11.13 16.66
N LEU A 342 -18.19 10.14 17.06
CA LEU A 342 -17.52 10.12 18.36
C LEU A 342 -16.61 11.35 18.52
N GLY A 343 -15.78 11.65 17.53
CA GLY A 343 -14.91 12.83 17.54
C GLY A 343 -15.69 14.15 17.60
N THR A 344 -16.79 14.24 16.86
CA THR A 344 -17.69 15.42 16.91
C THR A 344 -18.33 15.59 18.28
N TRP A 345 -18.76 14.49 18.91
CA TRP A 345 -19.31 14.51 20.25
C TRP A 345 -18.26 14.92 21.30
N LEU A 346 -17.05 14.37 21.24
CA LEU A 346 -15.93 14.71 22.12
C LEU A 346 -15.55 16.19 21.99
N LYS A 347 -15.44 16.70 20.76
CA LYS A 347 -15.11 18.10 20.49
C LYS A 347 -16.09 19.07 21.15
N LYS A 348 -17.40 18.77 21.12
CA LYS A 348 -18.45 19.59 21.78
C LYS A 348 -18.38 19.55 23.32
N ARG A 349 -17.77 18.52 23.90
CA ARG A 349 -17.63 18.37 25.36
C ARG A 349 -16.33 18.96 25.89
N ILE A 350 -15.25 18.86 25.11
CA ILE A 350 -13.90 19.26 25.54
C ILE A 350 -13.54 20.59 24.86
N LYS A 351 -13.74 21.70 25.59
CA LYS A 351 -13.48 23.06 25.08
C LYS A 351 -12.08 23.25 24.48
N VAL A 352 -11.08 22.54 25.01
CA VAL A 352 -9.69 22.61 24.53
C VAL A 352 -9.58 22.16 23.07
N LEU A 353 -10.27 21.07 22.68
CA LEU A 353 -10.22 20.54 21.31
C LEU A 353 -10.87 21.51 20.30
N GLU A 354 -11.95 22.17 20.72
CA GLU A 354 -12.62 23.20 19.94
C GLU A 354 -11.77 24.47 19.83
N THR A 355 -11.17 24.90 20.94
CA THR A 355 -10.30 26.09 21.00
C THR A 355 -9.07 25.97 20.08
N PHE A 356 -8.51 24.77 19.95
CA PHE A 356 -7.38 24.49 19.06
C PHE A 356 -7.77 24.02 17.65
N CYS A 357 -9.06 24.11 17.31
CA CYS A 357 -9.59 23.77 15.98
C CYS A 357 -9.26 22.34 15.52
N ILE A 358 -9.11 21.37 16.43
CA ILE A 358 -8.75 20.00 16.06
C ILE A 358 -9.91 19.37 15.26
N PRO A 359 -9.64 18.71 14.11
CA PRO A 359 -10.68 18.08 13.30
C PRO A 359 -11.37 16.92 14.03
N SER A 360 -12.69 16.79 13.86
CA SER A 360 -13.45 15.65 14.41
C SER A 360 -12.90 14.27 14.00
N PRO A 361 -12.51 14.02 12.74
CA PRO A 361 -11.93 12.74 12.32
C PRO A 361 -10.68 12.36 13.12
N VAL A 362 -9.82 13.34 13.41
CA VAL A 362 -8.56 13.13 14.15
C VAL A 362 -8.84 12.82 15.60
N VAL A 363 -9.76 13.56 16.25
CA VAL A 363 -10.11 13.31 17.67
C VAL A 363 -10.67 11.91 17.85
N GLY A 364 -11.68 11.55 17.06
CA GLY A 364 -12.28 10.22 17.14
C GLY A 364 -11.29 9.14 16.75
N GLY A 365 -10.59 9.35 15.63
CA GLY A 365 -9.64 8.43 15.07
C GLY A 365 -8.46 8.13 15.99
N LEU A 366 -7.94 9.11 16.71
CA LEU A 366 -6.89 8.90 17.71
C LEU A 366 -7.39 8.05 18.88
N VAL A 367 -8.62 8.28 19.36
CA VAL A 367 -9.23 7.43 20.40
C VAL A 367 -9.33 5.98 19.91
N PHE A 368 -9.75 5.79 18.66
CA PHE A 368 -9.79 4.46 18.05
C PHE A 368 -8.40 3.86 17.86
N ALA A 369 -7.42 4.62 17.39
CA ALA A 369 -6.06 4.15 17.18
C ALA A 369 -5.39 3.74 18.50
N ILE A 370 -5.65 4.47 19.60
CA ILE A 370 -5.19 4.08 20.94
C ILE A 370 -5.89 2.77 21.38
N LEU A 371 -7.20 2.67 21.20
CA LEU A 371 -7.93 1.45 21.52
C LEU A 371 -7.42 0.25 20.70
N SER A 372 -7.26 0.42 19.39
CA SER A 372 -6.71 -0.57 18.47
C SER A 372 -5.29 -0.95 18.85
N CYS A 373 -4.44 0.01 19.21
CA CYS A 373 -3.08 -0.24 19.70
C CYS A 373 -3.07 -1.01 21.02
N ILE A 374 -4.00 -0.74 21.94
CA ILE A 374 -4.15 -1.52 23.18
C ILE A 374 -4.59 -2.94 22.85
N LEU A 375 -5.57 -3.11 21.97
CA LEU A 375 -6.06 -4.42 21.55
C LEU A 375 -4.96 -5.23 20.85
N PHE A 376 -4.17 -4.58 19.99
CA PHE A 376 -3.00 -5.18 19.35
C PHE A 376 -1.92 -5.55 20.37
N ALA A 377 -1.53 -4.61 21.25
CA ALA A 377 -0.51 -4.86 22.27
C ALA A 377 -0.93 -5.89 23.33
N THR A 378 -2.24 -6.07 23.53
CA THR A 378 -2.81 -7.11 24.41
C THR A 378 -3.14 -8.40 23.68
N GLY A 379 -2.84 -8.51 22.37
CA GLY A 379 -3.15 -9.67 21.55
C GLY A 379 -4.65 -9.95 21.42
N VAL A 380 -5.55 -9.01 21.69
CA VAL A 380 -6.99 -9.29 21.69
C VAL A 380 -7.57 -9.28 20.28
N MET A 381 -7.17 -8.31 19.45
CA MET A 381 -7.76 -8.11 18.12
C MET A 381 -6.83 -7.29 17.23
N GLU A 382 -6.64 -7.73 15.98
CA GLU A 382 -5.95 -6.97 14.93
C GLU A 382 -6.96 -6.74 13.79
N MET A 383 -7.11 -5.49 13.38
CA MET A 383 -8.10 -5.09 12.38
C MET A 383 -7.38 -4.64 11.11
N ASN A 384 -7.73 -5.27 9.99
CA ASN A 384 -7.32 -4.84 8.66
C ASN A 384 -8.48 -4.14 7.98
N PHE A 385 -8.20 -3.04 7.27
CA PHE A 385 -9.22 -2.18 6.68
C PHE A 385 -8.97 -2.01 5.19
N ASP A 386 -10.02 -2.09 4.40
CA ASP A 386 -9.99 -1.72 2.99
C ASP A 386 -9.85 -0.19 2.82
N GLU A 387 -8.80 0.23 2.11
CA GLU A 387 -8.47 1.64 1.92
C GLU A 387 -8.96 2.22 0.57
N THR A 388 -9.74 1.47 -0.22
CA THR A 388 -10.18 1.87 -1.56
C THR A 388 -10.93 3.20 -1.51
N LEU A 389 -11.90 3.32 -0.59
CA LEU A 389 -12.70 4.53 -0.45
C LEU A 389 -11.90 5.71 0.10
N LYS A 390 -10.86 5.45 0.93
CA LYS A 390 -9.93 6.49 1.41
C LYS A 390 -9.31 7.22 0.22
N ASN A 391 -8.80 6.46 -0.75
CA ASN A 391 -8.13 7.00 -1.93
C ASN A 391 -9.09 7.78 -2.83
N VAL A 392 -10.32 7.29 -3.03
CA VAL A 392 -11.34 8.00 -3.82
C VAL A 392 -11.72 9.33 -3.15
N CYS A 393 -11.96 9.33 -1.83
CA CYS A 393 -12.27 10.55 -1.08
C CYS A 393 -11.11 11.55 -1.08
N MET A 394 -9.87 11.09 -0.96
CA MET A 394 -8.68 11.94 -1.06
C MET A 394 -8.64 12.67 -2.41
N ILE A 395 -8.77 11.94 -3.52
CA ILE A 395 -8.71 12.54 -4.86
C ILE A 395 -9.88 13.52 -5.05
N MET A 396 -11.10 13.18 -4.61
CA MET A 396 -12.25 14.10 -4.66
C MET A 396 -12.00 15.39 -3.87
N PHE A 397 -11.40 15.30 -2.68
CA PHE A 397 -11.04 16.46 -1.87
C PHE A 397 -10.05 17.38 -2.61
N PHE A 398 -8.92 16.87 -3.09
CA PHE A 398 -7.94 17.70 -3.82
C PHE A 398 -8.49 18.23 -5.15
N THR A 399 -9.38 17.50 -5.80
CA THR A 399 -10.10 17.99 -6.97
C THR A 399 -10.96 19.20 -6.61
N SER A 400 -11.67 19.16 -5.47
CA SER A 400 -12.45 20.30 -4.98
C SER A 400 -11.58 21.52 -4.66
N VAL A 401 -10.37 21.30 -4.10
CA VAL A 401 -9.38 22.37 -3.89
C VAL A 401 -8.94 22.98 -5.23
N GLY A 402 -8.73 22.15 -6.26
CA GLY A 402 -8.44 22.63 -7.61
C GLY A 402 -9.52 23.56 -8.18
N PHE A 403 -10.80 23.26 -7.95
CA PHE A 403 -11.91 24.14 -8.35
C PHE A 403 -11.93 25.49 -7.63
N GLN A 404 -11.27 25.62 -6.48
CA GLN A 404 -11.19 26.90 -5.79
C GLN A 404 -10.24 27.85 -6.53
N ALA A 405 -9.20 27.35 -7.20
CA ALA A 405 -8.19 28.16 -7.89
C ALA A 405 -8.81 29.07 -8.99
N ASN A 406 -9.02 30.35 -8.68
CA ASN A 406 -9.65 31.32 -9.58
C ASN A 406 -8.73 32.53 -9.84
N LEU A 407 -8.31 32.70 -11.10
CA LEU A 407 -7.44 33.80 -11.52
C LEU A 407 -8.11 35.19 -11.47
N LYS A 408 -9.44 35.27 -11.57
CA LYS A 408 -10.17 36.53 -11.43
C LYS A 408 -10.17 37.02 -9.98
N VAL A 409 -10.28 36.10 -9.02
CA VAL A 409 -10.14 36.38 -7.58
C VAL A 409 -8.70 36.76 -7.22
N LEU A 410 -7.71 36.12 -7.85
CA LEU A 410 -6.31 36.55 -7.72
C LEU A 410 -6.11 38.01 -8.15
N LYS A 411 -6.78 38.43 -9.23
CA LYS A 411 -6.71 39.83 -9.71
C LYS A 411 -7.43 40.81 -8.78
N SER A 412 -8.52 40.41 -8.11
CA SER A 412 -9.26 41.30 -7.20
C SER A 412 -8.51 41.63 -5.91
N GLY A 413 -7.64 40.73 -5.44
CA GLY A 413 -6.79 40.98 -4.26
C GLY A 413 -5.64 41.99 -4.48
N GLY A 414 -5.42 42.41 -5.73
CA GLY A 414 -4.43 43.42 -6.09
C GLY A 414 -2.98 43.04 -5.76
N VAL A 415 -2.10 44.04 -5.69
CA VAL A 415 -0.65 43.83 -5.49
C VAL A 415 -0.35 43.23 -4.12
N SER A 416 -1.12 43.57 -3.08
CA SER A 416 -0.90 43.04 -1.73
C SER A 416 -1.12 41.52 -1.64
N LEU A 417 -2.08 40.98 -2.40
CA LEU A 417 -2.32 39.55 -2.48
C LEU A 417 -1.13 38.82 -3.13
N LEU A 418 -0.60 39.35 -4.23
CA LEU A 418 0.55 38.76 -4.92
C LEU A 418 1.81 38.76 -4.05
N ILE A 419 2.07 39.87 -3.33
CA ILE A 419 3.17 39.96 -2.37
C ILE A 419 3.01 38.91 -1.26
N PHE A 420 1.79 38.78 -0.72
CA PHE A 420 1.52 37.80 0.33
C PHE A 420 1.68 36.37 -0.17
N LEU A 421 1.22 36.07 -1.39
CA LEU A 421 1.39 34.77 -2.04
C LEU A 421 2.87 34.40 -2.18
N VAL A 422 3.73 35.34 -2.61
CA VAL A 422 5.18 35.12 -2.67
C VAL A 422 5.76 34.81 -1.30
N CYS A 423 5.29 35.48 -0.24
CA CYS A 423 5.71 35.15 1.13
C CYS A 423 5.33 33.72 1.50
N VAL A 424 4.11 33.28 1.17
CA VAL A 424 3.65 31.92 1.48
C VAL A 424 4.43 30.87 0.69
N THR A 425 4.65 31.08 -0.60
CA THR A 425 5.50 30.19 -1.41
C THR A 425 6.91 30.08 -0.82
N THR A 426 7.48 31.20 -0.39
CA THR A 426 8.80 31.21 0.26
C THR A 426 8.80 30.42 1.56
N LEU A 427 7.75 30.58 2.38
CA LEU A 427 7.58 29.80 3.62
C LEU A 427 7.53 28.30 3.33
N ILE A 428 6.70 27.86 2.38
CA ILE A 428 6.56 26.44 1.99
C ILE A 428 7.92 25.85 1.62
N ILE A 429 8.68 26.54 0.75
CA ILE A 429 10.01 26.09 0.33
C ILE A 429 10.96 26.01 1.53
N LEU A 430 10.96 27.02 2.40
CA LEU A 430 11.82 27.05 3.60
C LEU A 430 11.47 25.93 4.58
N GLN A 431 10.19 25.63 4.81
CA GLN A 431 9.76 24.56 5.70
C GLN A 431 10.31 23.21 5.25
N ASN A 432 10.21 22.90 3.96
CA ASN A 432 10.77 21.66 3.39
C ASN A 432 12.30 21.67 3.43
N ALA A 433 12.94 22.75 2.99
CA ALA A 433 14.39 22.85 2.97
C ALA A 433 15.01 22.68 4.38
N VAL A 434 14.42 23.30 5.39
CA VAL A 434 14.86 23.17 6.78
C VAL A 434 14.62 21.76 7.32
N ALA A 435 13.45 21.17 7.08
CA ALA A 435 13.14 19.83 7.56
C ALA A 435 14.04 18.76 6.94
N VAL A 436 14.15 18.75 5.62
CA VAL A 436 15.01 17.84 4.86
C VAL A 436 16.49 18.06 5.19
N GLY A 437 16.92 19.32 5.28
CA GLY A 437 18.32 19.67 5.54
C GLY A 437 18.79 19.28 6.95
N LEU A 438 17.91 19.35 7.96
CA LEU A 438 18.24 19.00 9.34
C LEU A 438 18.13 17.51 9.66
N SER A 439 17.38 16.74 8.85
CA SER A 439 17.13 15.31 9.11
C SER A 439 18.40 14.47 9.27
N PRO A 440 19.43 14.58 8.40
CA PRO A 440 20.66 13.81 8.55
C PRO A 440 21.42 14.11 9.84
N PHE A 441 21.32 15.34 10.37
CA PHE A 441 21.97 15.72 11.63
C PHE A 441 21.30 15.13 12.87
N LEU A 442 20.06 14.69 12.74
CA LEU A 442 19.30 14.01 13.79
C LEU A 442 19.35 12.48 13.65
N GLY A 443 20.11 11.95 12.69
CA GLY A 443 20.23 10.52 12.43
C GLY A 443 18.98 9.90 11.80
N VAL A 444 18.14 10.70 11.13
CA VAL A 444 16.94 10.23 10.43
C VAL A 444 17.04 10.53 8.93
N ASP A 445 16.32 9.74 8.14
CA ASP A 445 16.29 9.86 6.68
C ASP A 445 15.70 11.22 6.22
N ARG A 446 16.07 11.69 5.03
CA ARG A 446 15.53 12.95 4.47
C ARG A 446 14.04 12.87 4.15
N ILE A 447 13.53 11.70 3.79
CA ILE A 447 12.11 11.41 3.59
C ILE A 447 11.35 11.60 4.91
N PHE A 448 11.95 11.24 6.05
CA PHE A 448 11.39 11.54 7.37
C PHE A 448 11.25 13.05 7.61
N GLY A 449 12.22 13.84 7.14
CA GLY A 449 12.14 15.29 7.17
C GLY A 449 10.86 15.84 6.54
N MET A 450 10.43 15.28 5.40
CA MET A 450 9.21 15.70 4.72
C MET A 450 7.96 15.57 5.62
N CYS A 451 7.93 14.59 6.55
CA CYS A 451 6.85 14.41 7.52
C CYS A 451 6.74 15.54 8.55
N THR A 452 7.67 16.49 8.58
CA THR A 452 7.65 17.68 9.46
C THR A 452 7.71 18.99 8.68
N GLY A 453 7.92 18.93 7.37
CA GLY A 453 7.98 20.10 6.48
C GLY A 453 6.61 20.69 6.16
N SER A 454 6.44 21.18 4.94
CA SER A 454 5.20 21.83 4.52
C SER A 454 4.01 20.86 4.35
N ILE A 455 4.25 19.54 4.28
CA ILE A 455 3.20 18.50 4.24
C ILE A 455 2.22 18.70 5.42
N PRO A 456 2.65 18.60 6.69
CA PRO A 456 1.78 18.84 7.83
C PRO A 456 1.64 20.31 8.24
N MET A 457 2.62 21.17 7.91
CA MET A 457 2.64 22.55 8.42
C MET A 457 1.69 23.44 7.64
N VAL A 458 2.02 23.84 6.40
CA VAL A 458 1.09 24.63 5.57
C VAL A 458 -0.09 23.80 5.08
N GLY A 459 0.12 22.52 4.77
CA GLY A 459 -0.91 21.65 4.20
C GLY A 459 -1.86 21.00 5.22
N GLY A 460 -1.54 21.08 6.51
CA GLY A 460 -2.36 20.54 7.59
C GLY A 460 -2.68 19.05 7.43
N HIS A 461 -3.81 18.63 8.02
CA HIS A 461 -4.25 17.22 8.02
C HIS A 461 -4.62 16.69 6.63
N GLY A 462 -5.11 17.56 5.74
CA GLY A 462 -5.52 17.16 4.39
C GLY A 462 -4.32 16.70 3.56
N THR A 463 -3.28 17.52 3.48
CA THR A 463 -2.03 17.18 2.79
C THR A 463 -1.25 16.09 3.51
N ALA A 464 -1.24 16.09 4.86
CA ALA A 464 -0.61 15.05 5.66
C ALA A 464 -1.14 13.63 5.37
N GLY A 465 -2.47 13.47 5.32
CA GLY A 465 -3.05 12.18 4.99
C GLY A 465 -2.82 11.76 3.54
N ALA A 466 -2.49 12.72 2.66
CA ALA A 466 -2.47 12.49 1.21
C ALA A 466 -1.10 12.12 0.70
N PHE A 467 -0.08 12.84 1.19
CA PHE A 467 1.32 12.51 0.92
C PHE A 467 1.87 11.48 1.90
N GLY A 468 1.22 11.24 3.05
CA GLY A 468 1.61 10.19 3.99
C GLY A 468 1.79 8.82 3.34
N PRO A 469 0.78 8.29 2.61
CA PRO A 469 0.89 7.03 1.88
C PRO A 469 1.96 7.06 0.78
N ASP A 470 2.13 8.19 0.09
CA ASP A 470 3.17 8.34 -0.93
C ASP A 470 4.58 8.20 -0.31
N LEU A 471 4.80 8.73 0.90
CA LEU A 471 6.06 8.58 1.64
C LEU A 471 6.27 7.15 2.18
N GLU A 472 5.19 6.47 2.57
CA GLU A 472 5.23 5.04 2.93
C GLU A 472 5.66 4.17 1.74
N GLY A 473 5.16 4.48 0.53
CA GLY A 473 5.58 3.83 -0.72
C GLY A 473 7.06 4.02 -1.07
N LEU A 474 7.73 5.03 -0.49
CA LEU A 474 9.16 5.28 -0.64
C LEU A 474 10.01 4.61 0.48
N GLY A 475 9.40 3.78 1.33
CA GLY A 475 10.09 3.00 2.35
C GLY A 475 10.09 3.60 3.76
N LEU A 476 9.38 4.72 4.01
CA LEU A 476 9.21 5.26 5.35
C LEU A 476 7.96 4.68 6.03
N GLU A 477 8.12 3.57 6.77
CA GLU A 477 7.00 2.97 7.50
C GLU A 477 6.33 3.95 8.49
N GLY A 478 4.99 4.02 8.42
CA GLY A 478 4.19 4.85 9.31
C GLY A 478 4.24 6.36 9.01
N ALA A 479 4.70 6.77 7.82
CA ALA A 479 4.75 8.18 7.42
C ALA A 479 3.39 8.88 7.50
N THR A 480 2.27 8.21 7.18
CA THR A 480 0.92 8.76 7.33
C THR A 480 0.65 9.18 8.79
N THR A 481 1.11 8.35 9.72
CA THR A 481 0.98 8.60 11.15
C THR A 481 1.85 9.77 11.59
N LEU A 482 3.11 9.81 11.15
CA LEU A 482 4.05 10.89 11.45
C LEU A 482 3.54 12.25 10.94
N CYS A 483 3.13 12.31 9.67
CA CYS A 483 2.55 13.50 9.05
C CYS A 483 1.31 13.98 9.82
N THR A 484 0.42 13.07 10.20
CA THR A 484 -0.83 13.45 10.89
C THR A 484 -0.58 13.92 12.32
N ALA A 485 0.37 13.30 13.03
CA ALA A 485 0.82 13.77 14.34
C ALA A 485 1.47 15.15 14.24
N ALA A 486 2.36 15.35 13.26
CA ALA A 486 2.97 16.63 12.96
C ALA A 486 1.94 17.72 12.63
N ALA A 487 0.91 17.41 11.85
CA ALA A 487 -0.15 18.36 11.51
C ALA A 487 -0.95 18.78 12.75
N THR A 488 -1.19 17.84 13.67
CA THR A 488 -1.87 18.13 14.95
C THR A 488 -1.02 19.02 15.84
N PHE A 489 0.29 18.75 15.93
CA PHE A 489 1.22 19.64 16.61
C PHE A 489 1.19 21.04 15.99
N GLY A 490 1.23 21.11 14.66
CA GLY A 490 1.18 22.34 13.90
C GLY A 490 -0.03 23.18 14.31
N LEU A 491 -1.25 22.63 14.20
CA LEU A 491 -2.48 23.36 14.50
C LEU A 491 -2.44 23.99 15.90
N ILE A 492 -1.97 23.23 16.89
CA ILE A 492 -1.85 23.71 18.28
C ILE A 492 -0.80 24.81 18.38
N ALA A 493 0.40 24.58 17.83
CA ALA A 493 1.50 25.53 17.88
C ALA A 493 1.14 26.85 17.16
N GLY A 494 0.52 26.78 15.99
CA GLY A 494 0.06 27.91 15.19
C GLY A 494 -1.02 28.74 15.89
N SER A 495 -2.01 28.07 16.49
CA SER A 495 -3.08 28.72 17.29
C SER A 495 -2.55 29.36 18.57
N LEU A 496 -1.56 28.76 19.24
CA LEU A 496 -0.95 29.34 20.44
C LEU A 496 -0.08 30.56 20.13
N MET A 497 0.53 30.61 18.95
CA MET A 497 1.54 31.61 18.61
C MET A 497 0.97 32.89 17.98
N GLY A 498 -0.03 32.78 17.11
CA GLY A 498 -0.48 33.91 16.27
C GLY A 498 -1.00 35.09 17.08
N GLY A 499 -1.90 34.85 18.03
CA GLY A 499 -2.45 35.91 18.90
C GLY A 499 -1.38 36.67 19.70
N PRO A 500 -0.52 35.98 20.48
CA PRO A 500 0.58 36.64 21.19
C PRO A 500 1.55 37.42 20.28
N LEU A 501 1.89 36.86 19.11
CA LEU A 501 2.76 37.52 18.13
C LEU A 501 2.13 38.82 17.61
N GLY A 502 0.89 38.75 17.12
CA GLY A 502 0.18 39.92 16.58
C GLY A 502 0.00 41.00 17.65
N ARG A 503 -0.38 40.61 18.87
CA ARG A 503 -0.50 41.55 20.01
C ARG A 503 0.84 42.21 20.31
N ARG A 504 1.94 41.46 20.32
CA ARG A 504 3.28 42.01 20.54
C ARG A 504 3.65 43.02 19.46
N LEU A 505 3.38 42.73 18.19
CA LEU A 505 3.66 43.63 17.06
C LEU A 505 2.85 44.93 17.19
N ILE A 506 1.55 44.83 17.47
CA ILE A 506 0.63 45.97 17.64
C ILE A 506 1.09 46.88 18.77
N LEU A 507 1.35 46.32 19.96
CA LEU A 507 1.72 47.12 21.14
C LEU A 507 3.13 47.70 21.03
N LYS A 508 4.09 46.94 20.49
CA LYS A 508 5.49 47.37 20.40
C LYS A 508 5.69 48.52 19.41
N HIS A 509 4.93 48.54 18.32
CA HIS A 509 5.06 49.56 17.27
C HIS A 509 3.90 50.57 17.27
N ASP A 510 3.01 50.52 18.26
CA ASP A 510 1.87 51.42 18.41
C ASP A 510 0.99 51.49 17.15
N LEU A 511 0.68 50.31 16.59
CA LEU A 511 0.11 50.18 15.24
C LEU A 511 -1.37 50.56 15.15
N LEU A 512 -2.06 50.74 16.27
CA LEU A 512 -3.47 51.18 16.26
C LEU A 512 -3.66 52.51 15.54
N LYS A 513 -2.63 53.36 15.49
CA LYS A 513 -2.62 54.61 14.72
C LYS A 513 -2.73 54.41 13.21
N THR A 514 -2.37 53.23 12.72
CA THR A 514 -2.41 52.87 11.29
C THR A 514 -3.63 52.04 10.93
N ALA A 515 -4.48 51.71 11.90
CA ALA A 515 -5.69 50.96 11.65
C ALA A 515 -6.69 51.83 10.89
N VAL A 516 -7.23 51.28 9.81
CA VAL A 516 -8.31 51.93 9.06
C VAL A 516 -9.62 51.59 9.78
N PRO A 517 -10.32 52.56 10.39
CA PRO A 517 -11.60 52.30 11.01
C PRO A 517 -12.60 51.83 9.95
N VAL A 518 -13.28 50.73 10.23
CA VAL A 518 -14.36 50.23 9.38
C VAL A 518 -15.66 50.87 9.87
N ASP A 519 -16.42 51.44 8.94
CA ASP A 519 -17.79 51.90 9.19
C ASP A 519 -18.66 50.69 9.56
N ASP A 520 -19.60 50.84 10.51
CA ASP A 520 -20.49 49.79 11.05
C ASP A 520 -21.56 49.32 10.03
N GLY A 521 -21.21 49.27 8.75
CA GLY A 521 -21.94 48.50 7.76
C GLY A 521 -21.61 47.01 7.93
N PRO A 522 -22.55 46.09 7.65
CA PRO A 522 -22.30 44.67 7.77
C PRO A 522 -21.12 44.29 6.85
N LEU A 523 -19.95 44.03 7.44
CA LEU A 523 -18.78 43.42 6.81
C LEU A 523 -18.97 41.91 6.56
N VAL A 524 -20.17 41.41 6.83
CA VAL A 524 -20.64 40.19 6.20
C VAL A 524 -21.00 40.64 4.78
N GLU A 525 -20.06 40.53 3.84
CA GLU A 525 -20.50 40.19 2.49
C GLU A 525 -21.47 39.05 2.72
N ASP A 526 -22.75 39.29 2.43
CA ASP A 526 -23.68 38.22 2.20
C ASP A 526 -22.90 37.27 1.28
N GLU A 527 -22.42 36.15 1.83
CA GLU A 527 -22.64 34.88 1.16
C GLU A 527 -24.11 35.02 0.80
N GLN A 528 -24.38 35.46 -0.43
CA GLN A 528 -25.68 35.28 -1.01
C GLN A 528 -25.94 33.84 -0.65
N LYS A 529 -26.93 33.63 0.21
CA LYS A 529 -27.51 32.32 0.42
C LYS A 529 -28.00 31.98 -0.98
N HIS A 530 -27.10 31.50 -1.83
CA HIS A 530 -27.40 30.63 -2.94
C HIS A 530 -28.28 29.63 -2.25
N HIS A 531 -29.58 29.74 -2.51
CA HIS A 531 -30.53 28.75 -2.07
C HIS A 531 -29.90 27.45 -2.54
N ARG A 532 -29.30 26.70 -1.60
CA ARG A 532 -28.60 25.45 -1.88
C ARG A 532 -29.66 24.59 -2.51
N SER A 533 -29.65 24.56 -3.83
CA SER A 533 -30.68 23.85 -4.56
C SER A 533 -30.20 22.42 -4.49
N VAL A 534 -31.04 21.51 -4.00
CA VAL A 534 -30.70 20.07 -4.00
C VAL A 534 -30.28 19.61 -5.42
N ARG A 535 -30.69 20.37 -6.46
CA ARG A 535 -30.30 20.21 -7.86
C ARG A 535 -28.82 20.46 -8.16
N GLY A 536 -28.08 21.22 -7.35
CA GLY A 536 -26.67 21.60 -7.58
C GLY A 536 -25.65 20.48 -7.28
N TYR A 537 -26.01 19.49 -6.46
CA TYR A 537 -25.08 18.43 -6.05
C TYR A 537 -24.75 17.45 -7.18
N ALA A 538 -25.70 17.11 -8.05
CA ALA A 538 -25.45 16.25 -9.20
C ALA A 538 -24.43 16.87 -10.18
N PRO A 539 -24.61 18.11 -10.68
CA PRO A 539 -23.61 18.75 -11.54
C PRO A 539 -22.27 18.96 -10.83
N ALA A 540 -22.25 19.25 -9.53
CA ALA A 540 -21.00 19.29 -8.74
C ALA A 540 -20.26 17.95 -8.79
N ALA A 541 -20.94 16.85 -8.47
CA ALA A 541 -20.38 15.51 -8.48
C ALA A 541 -19.90 15.10 -9.87
N TYR A 542 -20.65 15.41 -10.94
CA TYR A 542 -20.24 15.10 -12.31
C TYR A 542 -19.00 15.88 -12.74
N GLN A 543 -18.91 17.17 -12.40
CA GLN A 543 -17.73 17.97 -12.73
C GLN A 543 -16.49 17.48 -11.97
N ILE A 544 -16.63 17.10 -10.70
CA ILE A 544 -15.55 16.45 -9.94
C ILE A 544 -15.13 15.13 -10.60
N ALA A 545 -16.08 14.24 -10.93
CA ALA A 545 -15.77 12.95 -11.55
C ALA A 545 -15.06 13.10 -12.91
N ILE A 546 -15.49 14.06 -13.74
CA ILE A 546 -14.82 14.37 -15.01
C ILE A 546 -13.40 14.87 -14.76
N ALA A 547 -13.23 15.80 -13.83
CA ALA A 547 -11.91 16.34 -13.49
C ALA A 547 -10.97 15.27 -12.95
N MET A 548 -11.46 14.33 -12.14
CA MET A 548 -10.70 13.19 -11.64
C MET A 548 -10.27 12.25 -12.79
N GLY A 549 -11.22 11.82 -13.63
CA GLY A 549 -10.95 10.90 -14.72
C GLY A 549 -9.92 11.46 -15.70
N VAL A 550 -10.13 12.69 -16.18
CA VAL A 550 -9.16 13.37 -17.07
C VAL A 550 -7.85 13.66 -16.32
N GLY A 551 -7.94 14.02 -15.05
CA GLY A 551 -6.79 14.30 -14.19
C GLY A 551 -5.83 13.13 -14.01
N THR A 552 -6.35 11.89 -13.99
CA THR A 552 -5.50 10.69 -13.93
C THR A 552 -4.61 10.57 -15.17
N ILE A 553 -5.17 10.85 -16.36
CA ILE A 553 -4.44 10.87 -17.64
C ILE A 553 -3.41 12.00 -17.64
N VAL A 554 -3.77 13.18 -17.13
CA VAL A 554 -2.84 14.31 -17.02
C VAL A 554 -1.68 14.00 -16.10
N SER A 555 -1.92 13.36 -14.95
CA SER A 555 -0.84 12.94 -14.03
C SER A 555 0.10 11.95 -14.70
N TRP A 556 -0.45 10.94 -15.38
CA TRP A 556 0.34 9.97 -16.15
C TRP A 556 1.19 10.64 -17.24
N ALA A 557 0.61 11.59 -17.98
CA ALA A 557 1.33 12.34 -19.00
C ALA A 557 2.45 13.21 -18.41
N LEU A 558 2.19 13.89 -17.29
CA LEU A 558 3.20 14.68 -16.57
C LEU A 558 4.36 13.79 -16.11
N THR A 559 4.07 12.64 -15.52
CA THR A 559 5.09 11.68 -15.07
C THR A 559 5.96 11.19 -16.22
N THR A 560 5.34 10.87 -17.36
CA THR A 560 6.05 10.39 -18.56
C THR A 560 6.93 11.48 -19.18
N VAL A 561 6.47 12.72 -19.23
CA VAL A 561 7.16 13.83 -19.93
C VAL A 561 8.28 14.44 -19.08
N THR A 562 8.09 14.57 -17.77
CA THR A 562 9.01 15.32 -16.88
C THR A 562 9.99 14.42 -16.13
N THR A 563 9.85 13.09 -16.24
CA THR A 563 10.64 12.10 -15.47
C THR A 563 10.49 12.25 -13.94
N MET A 564 9.51 13.03 -13.48
CA MET A 564 9.15 13.20 -12.06
C MET A 564 7.86 12.45 -11.77
N ASN A 565 7.78 11.73 -10.65
CA ASN A 565 6.57 11.03 -10.23
C ASN A 565 5.54 12.01 -9.67
N PHE A 566 4.45 12.23 -10.41
CA PHE A 566 3.32 13.04 -9.95
C PHE A 566 2.17 12.17 -9.43
N PRO A 567 1.71 12.38 -8.18
CA PRO A 567 0.53 11.71 -7.66
C PRO A 567 -0.73 12.01 -8.46
N VAL A 568 -1.63 11.02 -8.54
CA VAL A 568 -2.84 11.06 -9.38
C VAL A 568 -3.76 12.25 -9.06
N TYR A 569 -3.82 12.68 -7.79
CA TYR A 569 -4.63 13.82 -7.36
C TYR A 569 -4.10 15.17 -7.88
N ILE A 570 -2.80 15.28 -8.23
CA ILE A 570 -2.22 16.52 -8.76
C ILE A 570 -2.82 16.84 -10.12
N GLY A 571 -2.89 15.88 -11.04
CA GLY A 571 -3.52 16.10 -12.34
C GLY A 571 -5.01 16.40 -12.21
N ALA A 572 -5.72 15.74 -11.29
CA ALA A 572 -7.13 16.05 -11.00
C ALA A 572 -7.33 17.49 -10.52
N MET A 573 -6.45 17.96 -9.63
CA MET A 573 -6.43 19.34 -9.15
C MET A 573 -6.14 20.35 -10.27
N ILE A 574 -5.18 20.06 -11.17
CA ILE A 574 -4.86 20.91 -12.33
C ILE A 574 -6.06 21.00 -13.30
N VAL A 575 -6.68 19.87 -13.63
CA VAL A 575 -7.84 19.84 -14.52
C VAL A 575 -9.01 20.60 -13.91
N ALA A 576 -9.29 20.44 -12.62
CA ALA A 576 -10.32 21.21 -11.91
C ALA A 576 -10.05 22.73 -11.97
N ALA A 577 -8.80 23.15 -11.76
CA ALA A 577 -8.41 24.56 -11.88
C ALA A 577 -8.64 25.10 -13.31
N ILE A 578 -8.30 24.33 -14.34
CA ILE A 578 -8.54 24.70 -15.74
C ILE A 578 -10.04 24.81 -16.00
N MET A 579 -10.84 23.82 -15.59
CA MET A 579 -12.29 23.81 -15.73
C MET A 579 -12.93 25.02 -15.06
N ARG A 580 -12.52 25.35 -13.83
CA ARG A 580 -13.01 26.52 -13.09
C ARG A 580 -12.74 27.82 -13.84
N ASN A 581 -11.50 28.05 -14.26
CA ASN A 581 -11.12 29.28 -14.94
C ASN A 581 -11.78 29.39 -16.31
N PHE A 582 -11.86 28.29 -17.07
CA PHE A 582 -12.54 28.27 -18.36
C PHE A 582 -14.04 28.60 -18.24
N SER A 583 -14.73 28.06 -17.22
CA SER A 583 -16.11 28.43 -16.90
C SER A 583 -16.25 29.93 -16.63
N GLU A 584 -15.40 30.52 -15.77
CA GLU A 584 -15.45 31.94 -15.42
C GLU A 584 -15.13 32.88 -16.59
N PHE A 585 -14.19 32.51 -17.47
CA PHE A 585 -13.84 33.32 -18.63
C PHE A 585 -14.86 33.24 -19.76
N THR A 586 -15.49 32.08 -19.97
CA THR A 586 -16.40 31.86 -21.10
C THR A 586 -17.87 32.06 -20.75
N GLY A 587 -18.25 31.89 -19.48
CA GLY A 587 -19.64 31.92 -19.03
C GLY A 587 -20.54 30.82 -19.62
N LYS A 588 -19.96 29.80 -20.27
CA LYS A 588 -20.72 28.78 -21.02
C LYS A 588 -21.39 27.72 -20.16
N PHE A 589 -20.87 27.49 -18.96
CA PHE A 589 -21.45 26.59 -17.97
C PHE A 589 -21.13 27.08 -16.57
N GLU A 590 -21.98 26.75 -15.61
CA GLU A 590 -21.86 27.16 -14.22
C GLU A 590 -21.17 26.08 -13.38
N VAL A 591 -20.26 26.50 -12.50
CA VAL A 591 -19.56 25.64 -11.55
C VAL A 591 -20.22 25.84 -10.18
N PRO A 592 -20.97 24.86 -9.65
CA PRO A 592 -21.67 24.97 -8.37
C PRO A 592 -20.67 24.89 -7.19
N MET A 593 -20.00 26.00 -6.89
CA MET A 593 -18.90 26.05 -5.92
C MET A 593 -19.33 25.69 -4.49
N GLY A 594 -20.55 26.07 -4.08
CA GLY A 594 -21.05 25.73 -2.75
C GLY A 594 -21.14 24.22 -2.55
N GLU A 595 -21.73 23.52 -3.52
CA GLU A 595 -21.88 22.08 -3.51
C GLU A 595 -20.55 21.34 -3.71
N ILE A 596 -19.65 21.85 -4.55
CA ILE A 596 -18.28 21.29 -4.71
C ILE A 596 -17.52 21.38 -3.38
N ASN A 597 -17.59 22.52 -2.68
CA ASN A 597 -16.94 22.69 -1.39
C ASN A 597 -17.56 21.78 -0.31
N ASP A 598 -18.89 21.64 -0.28
CA ASP A 598 -19.58 20.71 0.62
C ASP A 598 -19.13 19.25 0.36
N ILE A 599 -19.10 18.80 -0.90
CA ILE A 599 -18.63 17.45 -1.27
C ILE A 599 -17.17 17.27 -0.86
N GLY A 600 -16.31 18.24 -1.17
CA GLY A 600 -14.90 18.24 -0.79
C GLY A 600 -14.70 18.10 0.71
N GLY A 601 -15.44 18.86 1.52
CA GLY A 601 -15.38 18.81 2.99
C GLY A 601 -15.87 17.48 3.58
N ILE A 602 -16.91 16.88 3.00
CA ILE A 602 -17.37 15.53 3.36
C ILE A 602 -16.28 14.50 3.04
N CYS A 603 -15.71 14.57 1.82
CA CYS A 603 -14.66 13.67 1.38
C CYS A 603 -13.41 13.79 2.25
N LEU A 604 -12.97 15.01 2.59
CA LEU A 604 -11.86 15.26 3.53
C LEU A 604 -12.11 14.57 4.88
N SER A 605 -13.33 14.71 5.41
CA SER A 605 -13.69 14.13 6.71
C SER A 605 -13.67 12.61 6.68
N LEU A 606 -14.22 11.99 5.62
CA LEU A 606 -14.22 10.53 5.44
C LEU A 606 -12.82 9.98 5.20
N PHE A 607 -12.06 10.61 4.30
CA PHE A 607 -10.67 10.27 4.02
C PHE A 607 -9.83 10.29 5.29
N LEU A 608 -9.89 11.39 6.06
CA LEU A 608 -9.15 11.49 7.31
C LEU A 608 -9.67 10.52 8.36
N GLY A 609 -10.98 10.26 8.39
CA GLY A 609 -11.57 9.26 9.28
C GLY A 609 -11.03 7.85 9.03
N ILE A 610 -10.98 7.42 7.75
CA ILE A 610 -10.43 6.12 7.35
C ILE A 610 -8.92 6.09 7.61
N ALA A 611 -8.18 7.12 7.20
CA ALA A 611 -6.74 7.20 7.45
C ALA A 611 -6.40 7.11 8.94
N MET A 612 -7.23 7.66 9.83
CA MET A 612 -6.99 7.62 11.26
C MET A 612 -7.29 6.26 11.90
N ILE A 613 -8.27 5.50 11.39
CA ILE A 613 -8.58 4.16 11.93
C ILE A 613 -7.58 3.09 11.46
N THR A 614 -6.88 3.33 10.35
CA THR A 614 -5.81 2.46 9.85
C THR A 614 -4.44 2.75 10.46
N LEU A 615 -4.33 3.71 11.39
CA LEU A 615 -3.06 4.10 12.00
C LEU A 615 -2.46 3.02 12.91
N LYS A 616 -1.16 2.78 12.73
CA LYS A 616 -0.34 1.87 13.52
C LYS A 616 0.55 2.65 14.50
N LEU A 617 0.02 2.99 15.67
CA LEU A 617 0.71 3.86 16.64
C LEU A 617 2.06 3.31 17.14
N TRP A 618 2.25 2.00 17.15
CA TRP A 618 3.47 1.37 17.65
C TRP A 618 4.71 1.65 16.78
N GLN A 619 4.53 1.98 15.49
CA GLN A 619 5.63 2.33 14.58
C GLN A 619 6.31 3.66 14.92
N LEU A 620 5.68 4.51 15.74
CA LEU A 620 6.18 5.86 16.05
C LEU A 620 7.23 5.94 17.15
N ALA A 621 7.30 4.94 18.04
CA ALA A 621 7.99 5.08 19.33
C ALA A 621 9.49 5.38 19.18
N ALA A 622 10.15 4.76 18.20
CA ALA A 622 11.58 4.96 17.93
C ALA A 622 11.90 6.33 17.32
N LEU A 623 10.94 6.97 16.65
CA LEU A 623 11.14 8.19 15.87
C LEU A 623 10.63 9.47 16.58
N ALA A 624 10.08 9.34 17.79
CA ALA A 624 9.43 10.43 18.49
C ALA A 624 10.37 11.60 18.83
N VAL A 625 11.62 11.32 19.22
CA VAL A 625 12.57 12.38 19.61
C VAL A 625 12.99 13.24 18.41
N PRO A 626 13.48 12.67 17.29
CA PRO A 626 13.74 13.45 16.07
C PRO A 626 12.52 14.25 15.59
N LEU A 627 11.32 13.65 15.64
CA LEU A 627 10.07 14.32 15.27
C LEU A 627 9.87 15.61 16.08
N ILE A 628 9.92 15.53 17.41
CA ILE A 628 9.70 16.67 18.30
C ILE A 628 10.73 17.78 18.02
N VAL A 629 12.00 17.43 17.82
CA VAL A 629 13.05 18.41 17.54
C VAL A 629 12.76 19.17 16.25
N LEU A 630 12.47 18.45 15.16
CA LEU A 630 12.12 19.08 13.88
C LEU A 630 10.88 19.97 14.00
N LEU A 631 9.83 19.50 14.70
CA LEU A 631 8.60 20.27 14.89
C LEU A 631 8.82 21.56 15.70
N VAL A 632 9.68 21.54 16.72
CA VAL A 632 10.08 22.75 17.45
C VAL A 632 10.83 23.71 16.52
N VAL A 633 11.73 23.21 15.68
CA VAL A 633 12.42 24.03 14.68
C VAL A 633 11.42 24.67 13.71
N GLN A 634 10.39 23.94 13.26
CA GLN A 634 9.34 24.49 12.39
C GLN A 634 8.54 25.59 13.07
N ALA A 635 8.19 25.41 14.35
CA ALA A 635 7.51 26.46 15.12
C ALA A 635 8.40 27.72 15.23
N VAL A 636 9.70 27.55 15.50
CA VAL A 636 10.64 28.68 15.54
C VAL A 636 10.75 29.35 14.17
N LEU A 637 10.89 28.58 13.09
CA LEU A 637 10.92 29.09 11.72
C LEU A 637 9.66 29.92 11.44
N MET A 638 8.46 29.39 11.73
CA MET A 638 7.20 30.12 11.52
C MET A 638 7.15 31.41 12.33
N PHE A 639 7.53 31.38 13.61
CA PHE A 639 7.55 32.59 14.45
C PHE A 639 8.46 33.67 13.85
N LEU A 640 9.69 33.29 13.50
CA LEU A 640 10.67 34.21 12.92
C LEU A 640 10.22 34.72 11.56
N PHE A 641 9.66 33.85 10.72
CA PHE A 641 9.16 34.20 9.40
C PHE A 641 7.99 35.20 9.49
N ALA A 642 7.01 34.95 10.35
CA ALA A 642 5.89 35.87 10.55
C ALA A 642 6.35 37.23 11.12
N TYR A 643 7.28 37.22 12.08
CA TYR A 643 7.79 38.43 12.72
C TYR A 643 8.72 39.27 11.81
N PHE A 644 9.64 38.63 11.09
CA PHE A 644 10.69 39.32 10.31
C PHE A 644 10.39 39.43 8.82
N VAL A 645 9.62 38.51 8.23
CA VAL A 645 9.33 38.52 6.80
C VAL A 645 7.93 39.08 6.57
N VAL A 646 6.89 38.39 7.04
CA VAL A 646 5.48 38.78 6.76
C VAL A 646 5.19 40.19 7.25
N PHE A 647 5.49 40.49 8.53
CA PHE A 647 5.22 41.83 9.08
C PHE A 647 5.96 42.95 8.34
N ASN A 648 7.21 42.73 7.93
CA ASN A 648 8.02 43.74 7.26
C ASN A 648 7.61 43.93 5.80
N VAL A 649 7.42 42.84 5.07
CA VAL A 649 7.06 42.86 3.65
C VAL A 649 5.63 43.38 3.44
N MET A 650 4.71 43.09 4.36
CA MET A 650 3.32 43.56 4.28
C MET A 650 3.13 45.02 4.75
N GLY A 651 4.21 45.74 5.08
CA GLY A 651 4.19 47.19 5.28
C GLY A 651 4.15 47.68 6.74
N ARG A 652 4.43 46.80 7.72
CA ARG A 652 4.60 47.14 9.15
C ARG A 652 3.45 47.94 9.78
N ASN A 653 2.24 47.81 9.25
CA ASN A 653 1.04 48.48 9.76
C ASN A 653 0.15 47.48 10.54
N TYR A 654 -1.00 47.95 11.02
CA TYR A 654 -1.96 47.13 11.75
C TYR A 654 -2.36 45.87 10.97
N ASP A 655 -2.71 46.01 9.69
CA ASP A 655 -3.06 44.89 8.83
C ASP A 655 -1.92 43.87 8.70
N ALA A 656 -0.67 44.33 8.59
CA ALA A 656 0.51 43.46 8.54
C ALA A 656 0.69 42.65 9.83
N ALA A 657 0.34 43.21 11.00
CA ALA A 657 0.38 42.48 12.26
C ALA A 657 -0.74 41.44 12.37
N VAL A 658 -1.95 41.75 11.88
CA VAL A 658 -3.06 40.78 11.81
C VAL A 658 -2.75 39.69 10.80
N LEU A 659 -2.18 40.04 9.63
CA LEU A 659 -1.70 39.09 8.62
C LEU A 659 -0.61 38.17 9.18
N ALA A 660 0.37 38.70 9.92
CA ALA A 660 1.42 37.88 10.54
C ALA A 660 0.83 36.87 11.53
N ALA A 661 -0.18 37.26 12.32
CA ALA A 661 -0.89 36.35 13.22
C ALA A 661 -1.71 35.29 12.47
N GLY A 662 -2.39 35.68 11.38
CA GLY A 662 -3.06 34.76 10.46
C GLY A 662 -2.08 33.76 9.83
N SER A 663 -0.91 34.24 9.37
CA SER A 663 0.16 33.42 8.82
C SER A 663 0.67 32.37 9.79
N CYS A 664 0.78 32.66 11.08
CA CYS A 664 1.10 31.63 12.07
C CYS A 664 0.04 30.54 12.16
N GLY A 665 -1.23 30.88 11.95
CA GLY A 665 -2.35 29.93 12.03
C GLY A 665 -2.36 28.95 10.87
N PHE A 666 -2.37 29.44 9.62
CA PHE A 666 -2.40 28.53 8.46
C PHE A 666 -1.01 28.01 8.09
N GLY A 667 0.06 28.76 8.33
CA GLY A 667 1.43 28.35 7.98
C GLY A 667 1.96 27.20 8.83
N MET A 668 1.30 26.90 9.94
CA MET A 668 1.53 25.72 10.76
C MET A 668 0.24 24.90 10.92
N GLY A 669 -0.78 25.10 10.09
CA GLY A 669 -2.03 24.42 10.33
C GLY A 669 -2.98 24.50 9.17
N ALA A 670 -4.09 25.20 9.38
CA ALA A 670 -5.14 25.34 8.38
C ALA A 670 -5.75 26.75 8.45
N THR A 671 -6.46 27.13 7.40
CA THR A 671 -7.15 28.43 7.31
C THR A 671 -8.06 28.73 8.51
N PRO A 672 -8.83 27.79 9.10
CA PRO A 672 -9.61 28.05 10.31
C PRO A 672 -8.77 28.55 11.49
N ASN A 673 -7.54 28.05 11.67
CA ASN A 673 -6.65 28.48 12.74
C ASN A 673 -6.16 29.92 12.51
N ALA A 674 -5.93 30.28 11.24
CA ALA A 674 -5.62 31.65 10.88
C ALA A 674 -6.79 32.60 11.21
N MET A 675 -8.03 32.20 10.87
CA MET A 675 -9.22 32.98 11.19
C MET A 675 -9.40 33.15 12.70
N ALA A 676 -9.20 32.09 13.49
CA ALA A 676 -9.28 32.15 14.95
C ALA A 676 -8.21 33.09 15.56
N ASN A 677 -6.97 33.05 15.05
CA ASN A 677 -5.89 33.93 15.49
C ASN A 677 -6.18 35.41 15.16
N MET A 678 -6.68 35.67 13.96
CA MET A 678 -7.07 37.02 13.54
C MET A 678 -8.24 37.53 14.36
N GLN A 679 -9.28 36.70 14.55
CA GLN A 679 -10.45 37.05 15.35
C GLN A 679 -10.09 37.38 16.80
N ALA A 680 -9.25 36.56 17.43
CA ALA A 680 -8.77 36.82 18.79
C ALA A 680 -8.03 38.17 18.93
N LEU A 681 -7.41 38.67 17.85
CA LEU A 681 -6.80 39.99 17.80
C LEU A 681 -7.83 41.09 17.53
N THR A 682 -8.66 40.92 16.50
CA THR A 682 -9.62 41.95 16.09
C THR A 682 -10.72 42.17 17.11
N ASP A 683 -11.13 41.13 17.87
CA ASP A 683 -12.09 41.25 18.97
C ASP A 683 -11.54 42.07 20.14
N ARG A 684 -10.22 42.13 20.31
CA ARG A 684 -9.55 42.94 21.34
C ARG A 684 -9.13 44.33 20.87
N PHE A 685 -8.97 44.50 19.57
CA PHE A 685 -8.50 45.73 18.95
C PHE A 685 -9.57 46.21 17.96
N VAL A 686 -9.27 46.25 16.66
CA VAL A 686 -10.21 46.68 15.61
C VAL A 686 -10.20 45.70 14.42
N PRO A 687 -11.29 45.60 13.64
CA PRO A 687 -11.34 44.73 12.46
C PRO A 687 -10.28 45.08 11.40
N SER A 688 -9.81 44.09 10.64
CA SER A 688 -8.90 44.28 9.50
C SER A 688 -9.50 43.66 8.23
N VAL A 689 -10.17 44.46 7.41
CA VAL A 689 -10.79 43.98 6.15
C VAL A 689 -9.74 43.35 5.23
N LYS A 690 -8.56 43.96 5.14
CA LYS A 690 -7.47 43.49 4.29
C LYS A 690 -7.02 42.08 4.69
N ALA A 691 -6.80 41.82 5.98
CA ALA A 691 -6.36 40.51 6.43
C ALA A 691 -7.43 39.42 6.19
N TYR A 692 -8.70 39.75 6.43
CA TYR A 692 -9.83 38.84 6.24
C TYR A 692 -10.11 38.51 4.76
N ILE A 693 -9.69 39.36 3.82
CA ILE A 693 -9.72 39.04 2.38
C ILE A 693 -8.50 38.22 1.97
N LEU A 694 -7.30 38.66 2.36
CA LEU A 694 -6.05 38.08 1.86
C LEU A 694 -5.80 36.65 2.38
N VAL A 695 -6.08 36.40 3.66
CA VAL A 695 -5.72 35.12 4.30
C VAL A 695 -6.55 33.95 3.78
N PRO A 696 -7.89 34.02 3.67
CA PRO A 696 -8.66 32.94 3.07
C PRO A 696 -8.25 32.67 1.62
N ILE A 697 -8.11 33.72 0.79
CA ILE A 697 -7.76 33.55 -0.62
C ILE A 697 -6.37 32.90 -0.76
N VAL A 698 -5.35 33.37 -0.05
CA VAL A 698 -4.02 32.78 -0.18
C VAL A 698 -3.94 31.42 0.52
N GLY A 699 -4.47 31.31 1.73
CA GLY A 699 -4.40 30.11 2.57
C GLY A 699 -5.22 28.94 2.06
N SER A 700 -6.52 29.13 1.77
CA SER A 700 -7.38 28.01 1.34
C SER A 700 -7.35 27.74 -0.16
N MET A 701 -7.04 28.75 -0.99
CA MET A 701 -7.15 28.61 -2.44
C MET A 701 -5.81 28.24 -3.09
N PHE A 702 -4.72 28.93 -2.71
CA PHE A 702 -3.44 28.82 -3.41
C PHE A 702 -2.36 28.08 -2.64
N ALA A 703 -2.35 28.18 -1.31
CA ALA A 703 -1.30 27.55 -0.50
C ALA A 703 -1.29 26.04 -0.72
N ASP A 704 -2.44 25.36 -0.63
CA ASP A 704 -2.54 23.91 -0.87
C ASP A 704 -2.07 23.50 -2.26
N PHE A 705 -2.41 24.28 -3.29
CA PHE A 705 -1.99 24.04 -4.67
C PHE A 705 -0.46 24.16 -4.83
N ILE A 706 0.12 25.27 -4.37
CA ILE A 706 1.57 25.52 -4.44
C ILE A 706 2.33 24.53 -3.57
N ASN A 707 1.78 24.21 -2.39
CA ASN A 707 2.36 23.27 -1.45
C ASN A 707 2.46 21.88 -2.07
N SER A 708 1.38 21.37 -2.66
CA SER A 708 1.36 20.04 -3.27
C SER A 708 2.39 19.90 -4.40
N ILE A 709 2.55 20.93 -5.24
CA ILE A 709 3.59 20.96 -6.29
C ILE A 709 4.99 20.99 -5.68
N THR A 710 5.19 21.83 -4.66
CA THR A 710 6.50 21.98 -4.00
C THR A 710 6.91 20.70 -3.30
N ILE A 711 5.98 20.05 -2.58
CA ILE A 711 6.21 18.76 -1.92
C ILE A 711 6.62 17.72 -2.96
N THR A 712 5.87 17.60 -4.05
CA THR A 712 6.18 16.65 -5.13
C THR A 712 7.59 16.88 -5.67
N PHE A 713 7.99 18.14 -5.89
CA PHE A 713 9.35 18.48 -6.32
C PHE A 713 10.42 18.04 -5.32
N PHE A 714 10.21 18.31 -4.01
CA PHE A 714 11.17 17.90 -2.98
C PHE A 714 11.26 16.37 -2.85
N ILE A 715 10.14 15.65 -2.92
CA ILE A 715 10.12 14.18 -2.89
C ILE A 715 10.94 13.61 -4.04
N ASN A 716 10.81 14.15 -5.25
CA ASN A 716 11.57 13.68 -6.42
C ASN A 716 13.06 14.07 -6.39
N LEU A 717 13.47 14.96 -5.50
CA LEU A 717 14.88 15.35 -5.31
C LEU A 717 15.61 14.45 -4.30
N LEU A 718 14.86 13.76 -3.45
CA LEU A 718 15.34 12.79 -2.46
C LEU A 718 15.46 11.42 -3.10
#